data_AF-A0A2E6NQU1-F1
#
_entry.id   AF-A0A2E6NQU1-F1
#
_cell.length_a   1.000
_cell.length_b   1.000
_cell.length_c   1.000
_cell.angle_alpha   90.00
_cell.angle_beta   90.00
_cell.angle_gamma   90.00
#
_symmetry.space_group_name_H-M   'P 1'
#
loop_
_entity.id
_entity.type
_entity.pdbx_description
1 polymer ?
#
loop_
_entity_poly.entity_id
_entity_poly.type
_entity_poly.pdbx_seq_one_letter_code
_entity_poly.pdbx_strand_id
1 'polypeptide(L)'
;MPRIKHSNPGSAVLWAAMTVMTLFIGHDTLLAQFRAPNIISRNVAAGSYCLGTDLFENLHIAYVTGNVLNLHTLLADGRVTDMLVATNASQPDLDFFSVSLHLAYLQKRDDDPGGEIWYAAQVGQTLRTPELVSPEGDRCCRPVIDVDLRGNPFFAWERYDDGGEAVIQLAGMRGEIAGLGRGEKPDLVVDSDGNLHVFFLRDGIIHYTNDASSARPRTFPEPEPIAGEIPAPHSPPRAMLAGGSNIYLAFSAGEGLQLASNITGNFEETRLIDTGNTTSPSLDFDNTGSLALSYQRDGSIYYVSGNPEDPGLPVRIFSGEESNLAPMISTDTFGNHPVIFSQEDTLLMTTDALPPVATFSITQLSGIAPLEVQMRDESAGDVTAWLWTLGDGDSSVLQDPVHTYQEPGEYPVSLTVIGPGGRSVSTVEQVVQVNESGNRMWVADVRVYPGLEAVYIPVEVTHDVPVQAIQVAATFDPGFIEVTGVDFLLTNLRLLSPELLAFNISNDPERPYVTSGIIFDIEPPYDGRTLPPGENQRLLNIIADISPLAPVEGSTVVRLANGVGEPPLENILTVNSMTVLPRLEKAGTVFFSAPEMSTAAFVRGDANGNQLVNISDPVVLLGYLFLGEAPVACLDAADANDSGTINVADAAYSLNFLFRGGRIPPPPFPNPGLDPSEDTLNCDQ
;
A
#
# COMPACT_ATOMS: atom_id res chain seq x y z
N MET A 1 -28.45 16.78 6.95
CA MET A 1 -28.30 15.32 7.11
C MET A 1 -29.56 14.63 6.57
N PRO A 2 -29.44 13.52 5.82
CA PRO A 2 -30.58 12.80 5.27
C PRO A 2 -31.36 12.07 6.39
N ARG A 3 -32.71 12.11 6.31
CA ARG A 3 -33.61 11.37 7.21
C ARG A 3 -33.81 9.95 6.67
N ILE A 4 -33.50 8.92 7.47
CA ILE A 4 -33.74 7.51 7.11
C ILE A 4 -35.14 7.12 7.61
N LYS A 5 -35.96 6.49 6.75
CA LYS A 5 -37.36 6.09 7.06
C LYS A 5 -37.54 4.57 6.94
N HIS A 6 -38.26 3.97 7.89
CA HIS A 6 -38.37 2.54 8.16
C HIS A 6 -39.47 1.80 7.35
N SER A 7 -39.33 0.48 7.12
CA SER A 7 -40.41 -0.41 6.62
C SER A 7 -40.45 -1.80 7.30
N ASN A 8 -41.54 -2.05 8.05
CA ASN A 8 -42.21 -3.28 8.57
C ASN A 8 -41.49 -4.50 9.23
N PRO A 9 -42.12 -5.21 10.21
CA PRO A 9 -41.49 -6.16 11.15
C PRO A 9 -41.80 -7.65 10.91
N GLY A 10 -40.86 -8.53 11.27
CA GLY A 10 -41.00 -9.98 11.43
C GLY A 10 -39.91 -10.51 12.38
N SER A 11 -40.27 -11.42 13.29
CA SER A 11 -39.73 -11.53 14.67
C SER A 11 -38.53 -12.48 14.90
N ALA A 12 -37.45 -11.91 15.44
CA ALA A 12 -36.54 -12.45 16.46
C ALA A 12 -35.93 -11.23 17.19
N VAL A 13 -36.02 -11.16 18.52
CA VAL A 13 -35.71 -9.91 19.24
C VAL A 13 -34.29 -9.95 19.81
N LEU A 14 -33.45 -8.99 19.43
CA LEU A 14 -32.11 -8.72 19.99
C LEU A 14 -32.24 -7.79 21.21
N TRP A 15 -31.60 -8.12 22.33
CA TRP A 15 -31.88 -7.48 23.63
C TRP A 15 -30.70 -6.80 24.34
N ALA A 16 -29.47 -7.03 23.90
CA ALA A 16 -28.28 -6.31 24.37
C ALA A 16 -27.18 -6.43 23.33
N ALA A 17 -26.44 -5.35 23.04
CA ALA A 17 -25.28 -5.39 22.15
C ALA A 17 -24.15 -4.54 22.74
N MET A 18 -22.91 -5.05 22.68
CA MET A 18 -21.68 -4.36 23.02
C MET A 18 -20.67 -4.53 21.89
N THR A 19 -20.03 -3.44 21.48
CA THR A 19 -19.17 -3.39 20.30
C THR A 19 -17.78 -2.86 20.65
N VAL A 20 -16.75 -3.49 20.09
CA VAL A 20 -15.35 -3.07 20.18
C VAL A 20 -14.81 -2.95 18.76
N MET A 21 -14.26 -1.79 18.41
CA MET A 21 -13.60 -1.56 17.12
C MET A 21 -12.10 -1.43 17.35
N THR A 22 -11.30 -2.11 16.53
CA THR A 22 -9.85 -2.05 16.56
C THR A 22 -9.29 -1.62 15.22
N LEU A 23 -8.33 -0.71 15.27
CA LEU A 23 -7.62 -0.19 14.12
C LEU A 23 -6.15 -0.57 14.19
N PHE A 24 -5.64 -1.23 13.15
CA PHE A 24 -4.25 -1.66 13.07
C PHE A 24 -3.49 -0.96 11.93
N ILE A 25 -2.22 -0.62 12.15
CA ILE A 25 -1.24 -0.34 11.08
C ILE A 25 -0.37 -1.59 10.90
N GLY A 26 -0.42 -2.20 9.71
CA GLY A 26 0.29 -3.46 9.44
C GLY A 26 -0.25 -4.62 10.29
N HIS A 27 0.57 -5.65 10.53
CA HIS A 27 0.13 -6.89 11.16
C HIS A 27 0.05 -6.85 12.71
N ASP A 28 0.72 -5.91 13.38
CA ASP A 28 0.92 -5.98 14.85
C ASP A 28 0.82 -4.63 15.61
N THR A 29 0.48 -3.51 14.97
CA THR A 29 0.45 -2.19 15.65
C THR A 29 -0.99 -1.72 15.85
N LEU A 30 -1.53 -1.82 17.08
CA LEU A 30 -2.83 -1.22 17.43
C LEU A 30 -2.69 0.30 17.49
N LEU A 31 -3.48 1.00 16.71
CA LEU A 31 -3.49 2.46 16.66
C LEU A 31 -4.60 3.08 17.52
N ALA A 32 -5.77 2.43 17.59
CA ALA A 32 -6.89 2.85 18.42
C ALA A 32 -7.83 1.67 18.71
N GLN A 33 -8.42 1.66 19.90
CA GLN A 33 -9.48 0.72 20.29
C GLN A 33 -10.66 1.51 20.85
N PHE A 34 -11.84 1.30 20.28
CA PHE A 34 -13.07 2.01 20.67
C PHE A 34 -14.03 1.04 21.33
N ARG A 35 -14.66 1.44 22.44
CA ARG A 35 -15.72 0.65 23.09
C ARG A 35 -17.02 1.42 23.18
N ALA A 36 -18.09 0.80 22.69
CA ALA A 36 -19.45 1.33 22.81
C ALA A 36 -20.24 0.55 23.90
N PRO A 37 -20.74 1.22 24.96
CA PRO A 37 -21.49 0.53 26.02
C PRO A 37 -22.93 0.13 25.62
N ASN A 38 -23.32 -1.08 26.05
CA ASN A 38 -24.68 -1.63 26.22
C ASN A 38 -25.87 -0.86 25.57
N ILE A 39 -26.34 -1.35 24.43
CA ILE A 39 -27.65 -1.02 23.86
C ILE A 39 -28.75 -1.83 24.57
N ILE A 40 -29.63 -1.20 25.36
CA ILE A 40 -30.83 -1.86 25.91
C ILE A 40 -32.06 -1.28 25.21
N SER A 41 -32.73 -2.03 24.33
CA SER A 41 -34.02 -1.65 23.76
C SER A 41 -35.11 -2.67 24.12
N ARG A 42 -36.18 -2.21 24.79
CA ARG A 42 -37.45 -2.93 25.01
C ARG A 42 -38.40 -2.50 23.89
N ASN A 43 -38.70 -3.41 22.97
CA ASN A 43 -39.54 -3.20 21.79
C ASN A 43 -38.96 -2.23 20.75
N VAL A 44 -38.65 -2.77 19.57
CA VAL A 44 -38.22 -1.99 18.41
C VAL A 44 -39.37 -1.12 17.92
N ALA A 45 -39.41 0.10 18.45
CA ALA A 45 -39.78 1.31 17.74
C ALA A 45 -38.75 2.40 18.10
N ALA A 46 -37.75 2.55 17.21
CA ALA A 46 -36.72 3.61 17.12
C ALA A 46 -35.67 3.74 18.26
N GLY A 47 -34.41 4.05 17.88
CA GLY A 47 -33.43 4.72 18.76
C GLY A 47 -32.27 3.91 19.35
N SER A 48 -31.49 3.13 18.59
CA SER A 48 -30.21 2.58 19.11
C SER A 48 -29.14 2.42 18.02
N TYR A 49 -27.93 2.92 18.28
CA TYR A 49 -26.82 3.07 17.34
C TYR A 49 -25.49 2.80 18.06
N CYS A 50 -24.53 2.11 17.43
CA CYS A 50 -23.12 2.08 17.83
C CYS A 50 -22.34 3.08 16.97
N LEU A 51 -21.27 3.69 17.49
CA LEU A 51 -20.40 4.59 16.72
C LEU A 51 -18.93 4.32 16.98
N GLY A 52 -18.12 4.38 15.93
CA GLY A 52 -16.66 4.52 15.99
C GLY A 52 -16.21 5.38 14.81
N THR A 53 -15.28 6.29 15.02
CA THR A 53 -14.63 7.05 13.94
C THR A 53 -13.33 6.35 13.54
N ASP A 54 -13.07 6.21 12.25
CA ASP A 54 -11.73 5.84 11.78
C ASP A 54 -10.82 7.08 11.65
N LEU A 55 -9.56 6.86 11.28
CA LEU A 55 -8.57 7.92 11.00
C LEU A 55 -9.00 8.93 9.93
N PHE A 56 -10.07 8.66 9.19
CA PHE A 56 -10.56 9.47 8.08
C PHE A 56 -11.90 10.16 8.41
N GLU A 57 -12.27 10.24 9.68
CA GLU A 57 -13.56 10.77 10.16
C GLU A 57 -14.77 10.00 9.59
N ASN A 58 -14.56 8.76 9.15
CA ASN A 58 -15.68 7.92 8.76
C ASN A 58 -16.34 7.39 10.03
N LEU A 59 -17.58 7.80 10.24
CA LEU A 59 -18.37 7.38 11.37
C LEU A 59 -19.07 6.06 11.03
N HIS A 60 -18.59 4.97 11.63
CA HIS A 60 -19.16 3.64 11.50
C HIS A 60 -20.34 3.50 12.46
N ILE A 61 -21.55 3.42 11.91
CA ILE A 61 -22.81 3.27 12.64
C ILE A 61 -23.31 1.84 12.52
N ALA A 62 -23.29 1.06 13.60
CA ALA A 62 -23.95 -0.25 13.63
C ALA A 62 -25.33 -0.12 14.30
N TYR A 63 -26.40 -0.58 13.65
CA TYR A 63 -27.74 -0.58 14.23
C TYR A 63 -28.59 -1.75 13.72
N VAL A 64 -29.50 -2.24 14.54
CA VAL A 64 -30.37 -3.37 14.15
C VAL A 64 -31.73 -2.84 13.69
N THR A 65 -32.18 -3.22 12.49
CA THR A 65 -33.58 -3.01 12.04
C THR A 65 -34.23 -4.34 11.72
N GLY A 66 -35.29 -4.70 12.45
CA GLY A 66 -35.84 -6.05 12.39
C GLY A 66 -34.81 -7.08 12.88
N ASN A 67 -34.64 -8.18 12.13
CA ASN A 67 -33.63 -9.23 12.41
C ASN A 67 -32.28 -8.98 11.71
N VAL A 68 -32.06 -7.78 11.16
CA VAL A 68 -30.88 -7.46 10.35
C VAL A 68 -30.03 -6.44 11.09
N LEU A 69 -28.76 -6.79 11.32
CA LEU A 69 -27.73 -5.84 11.73
C LEU A 69 -27.32 -5.03 10.49
N ASN A 70 -27.48 -3.71 10.55
CA ASN A 70 -27.02 -2.78 9.53
C ASN A 70 -25.73 -2.15 10.00
N LEU A 71 -24.78 -2.00 9.07
CA LEU A 71 -23.59 -1.21 9.28
C LEU A 71 -23.58 -0.08 8.24
N HIS A 72 -23.51 1.14 8.73
CA HIS A 72 -23.38 2.34 7.91
C HIS A 72 -22.01 2.91 8.14
N THR A 73 -21.39 3.40 7.09
CA THR A 73 -20.23 4.25 7.23
C THR A 73 -20.65 5.61 6.70
N LEU A 74 -20.77 6.58 7.60
CA LEU A 74 -20.93 7.96 7.22
C LEU A 74 -19.53 8.50 6.94
N LEU A 75 -19.22 8.67 5.66
CA LEU A 75 -17.96 9.24 5.24
C LEU A 75 -17.90 10.72 5.68
N ALA A 76 -16.70 11.19 5.98
CA ALA A 76 -16.46 12.57 6.40
C ALA A 76 -16.92 13.65 5.40
N ASP A 77 -17.17 13.28 4.14
CA ASP A 77 -17.77 14.16 3.12
C ASP A 77 -19.32 14.18 3.13
N GLY A 78 -19.94 13.57 4.14
CA GLY A 78 -21.39 13.52 4.32
C GLY A 78 -22.11 12.48 3.44
N ARG A 79 -21.37 11.66 2.68
CA ARG A 79 -21.93 10.50 1.98
C ARG A 79 -22.16 9.36 2.98
N VAL A 80 -23.32 8.73 2.90
CA VAL A 80 -23.61 7.49 3.64
C VAL A 80 -23.37 6.34 2.68
N THR A 81 -22.47 5.41 3.03
CA THR A 81 -22.43 4.11 2.36
C THR A 81 -23.25 3.13 3.18
N ASP A 82 -24.40 2.73 2.63
CA ASP A 82 -25.23 1.64 3.18
C ASP A 82 -24.48 0.32 2.95
N MET A 83 -23.84 -0.23 3.99
CA MET A 83 -23.32 -1.59 3.93
C MET A 83 -24.40 -2.53 4.44
N LEU A 84 -25.28 -2.93 3.52
CA LEU A 84 -26.27 -3.95 3.79
C LEU A 84 -25.53 -5.24 4.19
N VAL A 85 -25.85 -5.83 5.34
CA VAL A 85 -25.48 -7.22 5.65
C VAL A 85 -26.40 -8.14 4.84
N ALA A 86 -26.27 -8.07 3.51
CA ALA A 86 -26.58 -9.14 2.56
C ALA A 86 -25.85 -8.86 1.26
N THR A 87 -25.22 -9.91 0.75
CA THR A 87 -24.38 -10.03 -0.45
C THR A 87 -24.65 -9.01 -1.57
N ASN A 88 -23.59 -8.29 -1.95
CA ASN A 88 -23.40 -7.48 -3.16
C ASN A 88 -23.92 -6.03 -3.14
N ALA A 89 -22.99 -5.10 -2.88
CA ALA A 89 -22.97 -3.78 -3.52
C ALA A 89 -21.51 -3.36 -3.73
N SER A 90 -21.20 -2.85 -4.92
CA SER A 90 -19.88 -2.39 -5.35
C SER A 90 -19.41 -1.19 -4.53
N GLN A 91 -18.17 -1.26 -4.03
CA GLN A 91 -17.59 -0.38 -3.01
C GLN A 91 -16.31 0.34 -3.48
N PRO A 92 -15.96 1.47 -2.84
CA PRO A 92 -14.67 2.15 -3.02
C PRO A 92 -13.52 1.44 -2.28
N ASP A 93 -12.31 1.53 -2.86
CA ASP A 93 -11.07 0.94 -2.35
C ASP A 93 -10.64 1.53 -1.01
N LEU A 94 -10.57 0.68 0.03
CA LEU A 94 -9.93 0.95 1.31
C LEU A 94 -8.87 -0.13 1.54
N ASP A 95 -7.85 -0.18 0.69
CA ASP A 95 -6.86 -1.27 0.64
C ASP A 95 -5.67 -1.11 1.61
N PHE A 96 -5.65 -0.09 2.47
CA PHE A 96 -4.47 0.22 3.29
C PHE A 96 -4.64 0.06 4.81
N PHE A 97 -5.85 -0.18 5.32
CA PHE A 97 -6.09 -0.39 6.76
C PHE A 97 -7.07 -1.54 7.01
N SER A 98 -6.69 -2.50 7.85
CA SER A 98 -7.61 -3.51 8.36
C SER A 98 -8.36 -2.95 9.59
N VAL A 99 -9.56 -2.43 9.37
CA VAL A 99 -10.50 -2.17 10.48
C VAL A 99 -11.13 -3.50 10.86
N SER A 100 -11.07 -3.85 12.15
CA SER A 100 -11.83 -4.99 12.69
C SER A 100 -12.91 -4.52 13.67
N LEU A 101 -14.15 -4.88 13.37
CA LEU A 101 -15.30 -4.63 14.22
C LEU A 101 -15.67 -5.92 14.93
N HIS A 102 -15.81 -5.88 16.25
CA HIS A 102 -16.17 -7.01 17.10
C HIS A 102 -17.46 -6.70 17.85
N LEU A 103 -18.45 -7.60 17.79
CA LEU A 103 -19.77 -7.41 18.35
C LEU A 103 -20.15 -8.61 19.21
N ALA A 104 -20.50 -8.37 20.47
CA ALA A 104 -21.16 -9.34 21.34
C ALA A 104 -22.61 -8.94 21.56
N TYR A 105 -23.56 -9.87 21.42
CA TYR A 105 -24.98 -9.55 21.57
C TYR A 105 -25.79 -10.68 22.21
N LEU A 106 -26.91 -10.30 22.85
CA LEU A 106 -27.88 -11.19 23.45
C LEU A 106 -29.00 -11.52 22.45
N GLN A 107 -29.11 -12.78 22.06
CA GLN A 107 -30.22 -13.29 21.26
C GLN A 107 -31.24 -13.96 22.18
N LYS A 108 -32.53 -13.59 22.08
CA LYS A 108 -33.62 -14.27 22.76
C LYS A 108 -34.55 -14.95 21.74
N ARG A 109 -34.93 -16.19 22.02
CA ARG A 109 -35.97 -16.90 21.26
C ARG A 109 -37.33 -16.63 21.89
N ASP A 110 -38.38 -16.56 21.08
CA ASP A 110 -39.73 -16.18 21.53
C ASP A 110 -40.33 -17.15 22.58
N ASP A 111 -39.73 -18.34 22.76
CA ASP A 111 -40.15 -19.43 23.64
C ASP A 111 -39.19 -19.73 24.81
N ASP A 112 -38.08 -18.98 24.97
CA ASP A 112 -37.06 -19.23 26.00
C ASP A 112 -36.97 -18.07 27.03
N PRO A 113 -37.08 -18.32 28.35
CA PRO A 113 -36.79 -17.31 29.38
C PRO A 113 -35.30 -16.93 29.46
N GLY A 114 -34.39 -17.72 28.87
CA GLY A 114 -32.96 -17.44 28.77
C GLY A 114 -32.57 -16.72 27.48
N GLY A 115 -31.46 -15.97 27.53
CA GLY A 115 -30.86 -15.39 26.34
C GLY A 115 -29.47 -15.96 26.10
N GLU A 116 -29.10 -16.13 24.84
CA GLU A 116 -27.81 -16.67 24.39
C GLU A 116 -26.86 -15.52 24.02
N ILE A 117 -25.57 -15.63 24.37
CA ILE A 117 -24.54 -14.66 23.95
C ILE A 117 -23.95 -15.12 22.62
N TRP A 118 -23.99 -14.24 21.64
CA TRP A 118 -23.45 -14.44 20.30
C TRP A 118 -22.38 -13.41 20.00
N TYR A 119 -21.45 -13.79 19.14
CA TYR A 119 -20.35 -12.96 18.68
C TYR A 119 -20.34 -12.88 17.15
N ALA A 120 -20.16 -11.68 16.62
CA ALA A 120 -19.91 -11.45 15.21
C ALA A 120 -18.69 -10.54 15.06
N ALA A 121 -17.92 -10.73 14.00
CA ALA A 121 -16.83 -9.82 13.68
C ALA A 121 -16.70 -9.56 12.19
N GLN A 122 -16.31 -8.33 11.85
CA GLN A 122 -15.93 -7.93 10.51
C GLN A 122 -14.43 -7.65 10.51
N VAL A 123 -13.73 -8.14 9.49
CA VAL A 123 -12.30 -7.84 9.27
C VAL A 123 -12.16 -7.31 7.84
N GLY A 124 -11.74 -6.05 7.71
CA GLY A 124 -11.81 -5.33 6.44
C GLY A 124 -13.26 -5.29 5.94
N GLN A 125 -13.50 -5.83 4.75
CA GLN A 125 -14.84 -5.86 4.13
C GLN A 125 -15.62 -7.17 4.39
N THR A 126 -15.04 -8.15 5.08
CA THR A 126 -15.68 -9.47 5.25
C THR A 126 -16.27 -9.62 6.65
N LEU A 127 -17.59 -9.84 6.71
CA LEU A 127 -18.27 -10.28 7.92
C LEU A 127 -18.08 -11.79 8.14
N ARG A 128 -17.60 -12.17 9.31
CA ARG A 128 -17.50 -13.58 9.73
C ARG A 128 -18.88 -14.09 10.16
N THR A 129 -19.10 -15.37 9.96
CA THR A 129 -20.29 -16.07 10.47
C THR A 129 -20.41 -15.85 11.98
N PRO A 130 -21.58 -15.45 12.50
CA PRO A 130 -21.77 -15.33 13.94
C PRO A 130 -21.56 -16.65 14.68
N GLU A 131 -20.93 -16.59 15.84
CA GLU A 131 -20.57 -17.75 16.68
C GLU A 131 -21.26 -17.64 18.05
N LEU A 132 -21.78 -18.77 18.55
CA LEU A 132 -22.37 -18.85 19.89
C LEU A 132 -21.24 -18.88 20.94
N VAL A 133 -21.28 -17.95 21.90
CA VAL A 133 -20.28 -17.78 22.96
C VAL A 133 -20.71 -18.45 24.26
N SER A 134 -21.96 -18.25 24.68
CA SER A 134 -22.49 -18.89 25.89
C SER A 134 -22.87 -20.35 25.64
N PRO A 135 -22.92 -21.21 26.68
CA PRO A 135 -23.55 -22.52 26.57
C PRO A 135 -24.98 -22.44 26.04
N GLU A 136 -25.40 -23.44 25.28
CA GLU A 136 -26.75 -23.51 24.70
C GLU A 136 -27.81 -23.65 25.80
N GLY A 137 -28.86 -22.82 25.74
CA GLY A 137 -29.96 -22.84 26.71
C GLY A 137 -29.70 -22.18 28.06
N ASP A 138 -28.57 -21.46 28.23
CA ASP A 138 -28.30 -20.67 29.43
C ASP A 138 -29.18 -19.42 29.52
N ARG A 139 -29.38 -18.94 30.76
CA ARG A 139 -30.07 -17.67 31.03
C ARG A 139 -29.07 -16.53 31.17
N CYS A 140 -28.60 -16.00 30.04
CA CYS A 140 -27.59 -14.93 30.04
C CYS A 140 -28.20 -13.52 29.94
N CYS A 141 -27.48 -12.54 30.48
CA CYS A 141 -27.78 -11.12 30.39
C CYS A 141 -26.48 -10.29 30.38
N ARG A 142 -26.56 -9.05 29.87
CA ARG A 142 -25.50 -8.02 29.94
C ARG A 142 -24.10 -8.51 29.50
N PRO A 143 -23.94 -8.99 28.26
CA PRO A 143 -22.63 -9.33 27.75
C PRO A 143 -21.74 -8.09 27.63
N VAL A 144 -20.49 -8.25 28.00
CA VAL A 144 -19.39 -7.31 27.79
C VAL A 144 -18.33 -8.01 26.97
N ILE A 145 -17.70 -7.27 26.06
CA ILE A 145 -16.61 -7.76 25.22
C ILE A 145 -15.41 -6.81 25.30
N ASP A 146 -14.22 -7.39 25.24
CA ASP A 146 -12.99 -6.69 24.95
C ASP A 146 -12.07 -7.52 24.05
N VAL A 147 -11.13 -6.89 23.35
CA VAL A 147 -10.16 -7.59 22.50
C VAL A 147 -8.73 -7.26 22.89
N ASP A 148 -7.84 -8.25 22.84
CA ASP A 148 -6.40 -8.02 23.05
C ASP A 148 -5.74 -7.37 21.84
N LEU A 149 -4.47 -6.94 21.99
CA LEU A 149 -3.65 -6.37 20.90
C LEU A 149 -3.46 -7.32 19.70
N ARG A 150 -3.82 -8.61 19.82
CA ARG A 150 -3.75 -9.60 18.75
C ARG A 150 -5.13 -9.87 18.12
N GLY A 151 -6.15 -9.09 18.49
CA GLY A 151 -7.52 -9.22 17.98
C GLY A 151 -8.29 -10.42 18.55
N ASN A 152 -7.87 -11.01 19.66
CA ASN A 152 -8.59 -12.09 20.33
C ASN A 152 -9.69 -11.50 21.24
N PRO A 153 -10.96 -11.87 21.05
CA PRO A 153 -12.04 -11.36 21.89
C PRO A 153 -12.23 -12.19 23.16
N PHE A 154 -12.57 -11.48 24.23
CA PHE A 154 -12.90 -11.97 25.55
C PHE A 154 -14.24 -11.40 25.98
N PHE A 155 -15.03 -12.21 26.69
CA PHE A 155 -16.41 -11.91 27.00
C PHE A 155 -16.69 -12.14 28.48
N ALA A 156 -17.44 -11.23 29.10
CA ALA A 156 -17.99 -11.40 30.44
C ALA A 156 -19.51 -11.20 30.43
N TRP A 157 -20.28 -12.01 31.16
CA TRP A 157 -21.74 -11.85 31.21
C TRP A 157 -22.33 -12.35 32.52
N GLU A 158 -23.59 -11.96 32.78
CA GLU A 158 -24.40 -12.49 33.86
C GLU A 158 -25.08 -13.78 33.42
N ARG A 159 -24.91 -14.86 34.17
CA ARG A 159 -25.67 -16.10 34.00
C ARG A 159 -26.55 -16.31 35.24
N TYR A 160 -27.84 -16.52 35.04
CA TYR A 160 -28.76 -16.83 36.13
C TYR A 160 -28.81 -18.33 36.38
N ASP A 161 -28.59 -18.75 37.62
CA ASP A 161 -28.80 -20.13 38.04
C ASP A 161 -30.30 -20.47 38.24
N ASP A 162 -30.60 -21.73 38.52
CA ASP A 162 -31.98 -22.18 38.78
C ASP A 162 -32.63 -21.51 40.02
N GLY A 163 -31.81 -20.92 40.90
CA GLY A 163 -32.22 -20.12 42.05
C GLY A 163 -32.53 -18.65 41.72
N GLY A 164 -32.20 -18.20 40.50
CA GLY A 164 -32.37 -16.82 40.05
C GLY A 164 -31.25 -15.87 40.49
N GLU A 165 -30.14 -16.39 40.99
CA GLU A 165 -28.96 -15.59 41.33
C GLU A 165 -28.05 -15.42 40.12
N ALA A 166 -27.56 -14.19 39.91
CA ALA A 166 -26.60 -13.90 38.86
C ALA A 166 -25.19 -14.32 39.29
N VAL A 167 -24.53 -15.10 38.43
CA VAL A 167 -23.11 -15.41 38.52
C VAL A 167 -22.38 -14.84 37.31
N ILE A 168 -21.17 -14.35 37.52
CA ILE A 168 -20.34 -13.80 36.44
C ILE A 168 -19.58 -14.93 35.75
N GLN A 169 -19.71 -14.98 34.43
CA GLN A 169 -19.02 -15.91 33.55
C GLN A 169 -18.02 -15.15 32.68
N LEU A 170 -16.89 -15.78 32.39
CA LEU A 170 -15.84 -15.25 31.52
C LEU A 170 -15.47 -16.30 30.47
N ALA A 171 -15.42 -15.90 29.19
CA ALA A 171 -15.03 -16.78 28.09
C ALA A 171 -14.15 -16.06 27.06
N GLY A 172 -13.47 -16.86 26.24
CA GLY A 172 -12.94 -16.40 24.95
C GLY A 172 -13.51 -17.28 23.84
N MET A 173 -13.08 -17.08 22.59
CA MET A 173 -13.57 -17.88 21.45
C MET A 173 -13.33 -19.40 21.56
N ARG A 174 -12.50 -19.84 22.51
CA ARG A 174 -12.21 -21.27 22.75
C ARG A 174 -13.06 -21.88 23.88
N GLY A 175 -14.10 -21.17 24.33
CA GLY A 175 -15.02 -21.62 25.39
C GLY A 175 -14.82 -20.88 26.73
N GLU A 176 -15.54 -21.36 27.75
CA GLU A 176 -15.52 -20.83 29.12
C GLU A 176 -14.10 -20.88 29.71
N ILE A 177 -13.67 -19.75 30.28
CA ILE A 177 -12.39 -19.58 30.94
C ILE A 177 -12.56 -19.72 32.46
N ALA A 178 -13.56 -19.04 33.05
CA ALA A 178 -13.80 -19.05 34.48
C ALA A 178 -15.22 -18.59 34.87
N GLY A 179 -15.73 -19.12 35.99
CA GLY A 179 -16.86 -18.56 36.74
C GLY A 179 -16.36 -17.79 37.96
N LEU A 180 -16.72 -16.51 38.09
CA LEU A 180 -16.21 -15.60 39.14
C LEU A 180 -17.14 -15.50 40.37
N GLY A 181 -18.12 -16.42 40.46
CA GLY A 181 -19.10 -16.46 41.54
C GLY A 181 -20.22 -15.44 41.38
N ARG A 182 -20.93 -15.18 42.49
CA ARG A 182 -22.09 -14.27 42.52
C ARG A 182 -21.70 -12.85 42.13
N GLY A 183 -22.50 -12.22 41.29
CA GLY A 183 -22.34 -10.82 40.92
C GLY A 183 -23.22 -10.40 39.75
N GLU A 184 -23.29 -9.10 39.53
CA GLU A 184 -24.02 -8.48 38.42
C GLU A 184 -23.23 -7.34 37.78
N LYS A 185 -23.65 -6.91 36.59
CA LYS A 185 -23.13 -5.77 35.83
C LYS A 185 -21.62 -5.83 35.61
N PRO A 186 -21.11 -6.90 34.98
CA PRO A 186 -19.69 -7.02 34.73
C PRO A 186 -19.21 -5.93 33.77
N ASP A 187 -17.93 -5.59 33.88
CA ASP A 187 -17.13 -4.91 32.88
C ASP A 187 -15.75 -5.58 32.82
N LEU A 188 -15.08 -5.53 31.67
CA LEU A 188 -13.84 -6.28 31.42
C LEU A 188 -12.88 -5.40 30.64
N VAL A 189 -11.58 -5.37 30.99
CA VAL A 189 -10.52 -4.79 30.16
C VAL A 189 -9.35 -5.77 30.02
N VAL A 190 -8.63 -5.71 28.89
CA VAL A 190 -7.47 -6.53 28.55
C VAL A 190 -6.25 -5.64 28.37
N ASP A 191 -5.25 -5.81 29.24
CA ASP A 191 -4.03 -4.98 29.20
C ASP A 191 -3.11 -5.33 28.02
N SER A 192 -2.02 -4.55 27.85
CA SER A 192 -1.05 -4.78 26.78
C SER A 192 -0.33 -6.13 26.85
N ASP A 193 -0.27 -6.74 28.04
CA ASP A 193 0.31 -8.07 28.26
C ASP A 193 -0.70 -9.21 28.05
N GLY A 194 -1.96 -8.84 27.75
CA GLY A 194 -3.07 -9.75 27.50
C GLY A 194 -3.71 -10.32 28.78
N ASN A 195 -3.48 -9.72 29.94
CA ASN A 195 -4.14 -10.07 31.20
C ASN A 195 -5.56 -9.51 31.23
N LEU A 196 -6.48 -10.27 31.81
CA LEU A 196 -7.89 -9.91 31.91
C LEU A 196 -8.18 -9.31 33.27
N HIS A 197 -8.80 -8.13 33.28
CA HIS A 197 -9.21 -7.41 34.49
C HIS A 197 -10.73 -7.30 34.50
N VAL A 198 -11.38 -7.90 35.50
CA VAL A 198 -12.84 -8.00 35.56
C VAL A 198 -13.36 -7.24 36.77
N PHE A 199 -14.37 -6.40 36.52
CA PHE A 199 -15.07 -5.60 37.52
C PHE A 199 -16.54 -6.02 37.53
N PHE A 200 -17.15 -6.15 38.70
CA PHE A 200 -18.58 -6.43 38.80
C PHE A 200 -19.12 -6.03 40.17
N LEU A 201 -20.44 -5.94 40.30
CA LEU A 201 -21.11 -5.66 41.56
C LEU A 201 -21.48 -6.94 42.30
N ARG A 202 -21.26 -6.96 43.61
CA ARG A 202 -21.79 -7.98 44.52
C ARG A 202 -22.29 -7.25 45.76
N ASP A 203 -23.59 -7.38 46.04
CA ASP A 203 -24.27 -6.71 47.16
C ASP A 203 -24.03 -5.18 47.19
N GLY A 204 -24.05 -4.54 46.01
CA GLY A 204 -23.83 -3.09 45.86
C GLY A 204 -22.37 -2.64 45.96
N ILE A 205 -21.41 -3.57 46.11
CA ILE A 205 -19.98 -3.28 46.22
C ILE A 205 -19.26 -3.71 44.93
N ILE A 206 -18.41 -2.85 44.38
CA ILE A 206 -17.56 -3.21 43.23
C ILE A 206 -16.48 -4.19 43.70
N HIS A 207 -16.43 -5.35 43.05
CA HIS A 207 -15.39 -6.35 43.20
C HIS A 207 -14.50 -6.39 41.96
N TYR A 208 -13.24 -6.73 42.17
CA TYR A 208 -12.20 -6.81 41.14
C TYR A 208 -11.42 -8.13 41.25
N THR A 209 -11.08 -8.69 40.10
CA THR A 209 -10.15 -9.81 39.97
C THR A 209 -9.40 -9.73 38.64
N ASN A 210 -8.21 -10.31 38.59
CA ASN A 210 -7.45 -10.45 37.35
C ASN A 210 -6.72 -11.80 37.28
N ASP A 211 -6.34 -12.24 36.09
CA ASP A 211 -5.67 -13.54 35.94
C ASP A 211 -4.16 -13.54 36.21
N ALA A 212 -3.59 -12.42 36.67
CA ALA A 212 -2.18 -12.18 37.03
C ALA A 212 -1.12 -12.49 35.93
N SER A 213 -1.44 -13.34 34.96
CA SER A 213 -0.62 -13.79 33.83
C SER A 213 -1.53 -14.33 32.73
N SER A 214 -1.28 -13.90 31.49
CA SER A 214 -1.98 -14.38 30.30
C SER A 214 -1.64 -15.84 29.91
N ALA A 215 -0.79 -16.52 30.69
CA ALA A 215 -0.43 -17.92 30.50
C ALA A 215 -1.62 -18.88 30.71
N ARG A 216 -1.65 -19.98 29.94
CA ARG A 216 -2.71 -21.00 30.03
C ARG A 216 -2.31 -22.15 30.97
N PRO A 217 -3.22 -22.67 31.81
CA PRO A 217 -4.60 -22.20 32.03
C PRO A 217 -4.63 -20.89 32.83
N ARG A 218 -5.54 -19.96 32.44
CA ARG A 218 -5.77 -18.71 33.17
C ARG A 218 -6.46 -19.04 34.50
N THR A 219 -6.04 -18.38 35.58
CA THR A 219 -6.59 -18.60 36.93
C THR A 219 -6.91 -17.26 37.57
N PHE A 220 -8.11 -17.13 38.13
CA PHE A 220 -8.56 -15.92 38.80
C PHE A 220 -8.57 -16.14 40.33
N PRO A 221 -7.94 -15.25 41.12
CA PRO A 221 -8.09 -15.23 42.57
C PRO A 221 -9.52 -14.82 42.96
N GLU A 222 -9.87 -15.07 44.22
CA GLU A 222 -11.15 -14.62 44.78
C GLU A 222 -11.31 -13.11 44.62
N PRO A 223 -12.42 -12.64 44.02
CA PRO A 223 -12.62 -11.21 43.77
C PRO A 223 -12.62 -10.39 45.05
N GLU A 224 -11.83 -9.31 45.07
CA GLU A 224 -11.65 -8.42 46.22
C GLU A 224 -12.54 -7.18 46.09
N PRO A 225 -13.12 -6.66 47.20
CA PRO A 225 -13.91 -5.43 47.17
C PRO A 225 -13.00 -4.20 47.03
N ILE A 226 -13.28 -3.33 46.06
CA ILE A 226 -12.43 -2.17 45.71
C ILE A 226 -13.11 -0.81 45.82
N ALA A 227 -14.42 -0.74 46.09
CA ALA A 227 -15.15 0.51 46.29
C ALA A 227 -16.20 0.39 47.41
N GLY A 228 -16.65 1.52 47.96
CA GLY A 228 -17.73 1.56 48.95
C GLY A 228 -19.10 1.15 48.38
N GLU A 229 -20.09 0.99 49.25
CA GLU A 229 -21.46 0.60 48.88
C GLU A 229 -22.08 1.63 47.92
N ILE A 230 -22.47 1.18 46.73
CA ILE A 230 -23.17 1.98 45.73
C ILE A 230 -24.66 1.96 46.06
N PRO A 231 -25.34 3.10 46.26
CA PRO A 231 -26.77 3.13 46.52
C PRO A 231 -27.58 2.58 45.35
N ALA A 232 -28.67 1.88 45.65
CA ALA A 232 -29.62 1.44 44.63
C ALA A 232 -30.40 2.65 44.04
N PRO A 233 -30.70 2.67 42.73
CA PRO A 233 -30.40 1.66 41.72
C PRO A 233 -28.92 1.71 41.25
N HIS A 234 -28.23 0.57 41.28
CA HIS A 234 -26.81 0.52 40.93
C HIS A 234 -26.60 0.81 39.42
N SER A 235 -25.69 1.72 39.09
CA SER A 235 -25.19 1.88 37.71
C SER A 235 -24.03 0.92 37.47
N PRO A 236 -23.88 0.34 36.25
CA PRO A 236 -22.72 -0.48 35.93
C PRO A 236 -21.43 0.37 36.04
N PRO A 237 -20.35 -0.16 36.65
CA PRO A 237 -19.05 0.48 36.55
C PRO A 237 -18.54 0.44 35.10
N ARG A 238 -17.67 1.38 34.73
CA ARG A 238 -16.98 1.40 33.44
C ARG A 238 -15.48 1.47 33.62
N ALA A 239 -14.75 0.55 33.00
CA ALA A 239 -13.30 0.49 33.02
C ALA A 239 -12.73 0.80 31.62
N MET A 240 -11.61 1.51 31.58
CA MET A 240 -10.80 1.70 30.37
C MET A 240 -9.32 1.69 30.71
N LEU A 241 -8.49 1.30 29.75
CA LEU A 241 -7.05 1.39 29.82
C LEU A 241 -6.55 2.72 29.24
N ALA A 242 -5.62 3.36 29.94
CA ALA A 242 -4.83 4.47 29.40
C ALA A 242 -3.36 4.05 29.29
N GLY A 243 -2.77 4.25 28.11
CA GLY A 243 -1.34 3.95 27.89
C GLY A 243 -0.95 2.49 28.09
N GLY A 244 -1.88 1.54 27.92
CA GLY A 244 -1.62 0.10 27.91
C GLY A 244 -1.57 -0.61 29.28
N SER A 245 -1.43 0.11 30.39
CA SER A 245 -1.29 -0.51 31.72
C SER A 245 -2.06 0.17 32.87
N ASN A 246 -2.48 1.43 32.71
CA ASN A 246 -3.24 2.13 33.75
C ASN A 246 -4.73 1.89 33.55
N ILE A 247 -5.41 1.33 34.55
CA ILE A 247 -6.86 1.13 34.51
C ILE A 247 -7.55 2.28 35.24
N TYR A 248 -8.52 2.89 34.58
CA TYR A 248 -9.43 3.87 35.15
C TYR A 248 -10.82 3.29 35.22
N LEU A 249 -11.50 3.53 36.34
CA LEU A 249 -12.82 3.01 36.65
C LEU A 249 -13.77 4.17 36.99
N ALA A 250 -14.73 4.47 36.13
CA ALA A 250 -15.79 5.43 36.39
C ALA A 250 -17.04 4.71 36.92
N PHE A 251 -17.60 5.21 38.02
CA PHE A 251 -18.81 4.67 38.60
C PHE A 251 -19.59 5.74 39.36
N SER A 252 -20.92 5.59 39.38
CA SER A 252 -21.80 6.48 40.14
C SER A 252 -22.03 5.90 41.53
N ALA A 253 -21.80 6.70 42.57
CA ALA A 253 -22.05 6.36 43.97
C ALA A 253 -22.90 7.46 44.65
N GLY A 254 -23.25 7.30 45.93
CA GLY A 254 -24.22 8.17 46.61
C GLY A 254 -23.88 9.67 46.67
N GLU A 255 -22.63 10.03 46.43
CA GLU A 255 -22.15 11.42 46.39
C GLU A 255 -22.04 11.99 44.96
N GLY A 256 -22.24 11.17 43.92
CA GLY A 256 -22.15 11.54 42.51
C GLY A 256 -21.19 10.64 41.72
N LEU A 257 -20.62 11.16 40.65
CA LEU A 257 -19.73 10.42 39.75
C LEU A 257 -18.31 10.37 40.33
N GLN A 258 -17.76 9.17 40.44
CA GLN A 258 -16.40 8.92 40.91
C GLN A 258 -15.54 8.31 39.81
N LEU A 259 -14.25 8.63 39.86
CA LEU A 259 -13.20 8.06 39.03
C LEU A 259 -12.14 7.46 39.96
N ALA A 260 -11.92 6.16 39.88
CA ALA A 260 -10.80 5.48 40.53
C ALA A 260 -9.74 5.13 39.48
N SER A 261 -8.48 5.04 39.90
CA SER A 261 -7.39 4.56 39.05
C SER A 261 -6.54 3.54 39.79
N ASN A 262 -5.92 2.62 39.05
CA ASN A 262 -5.02 1.61 39.61
C ASN A 262 -3.56 2.09 39.72
N ILE A 263 -3.31 3.40 39.76
CA ILE A 263 -1.96 3.96 39.76
C ILE A 263 -1.17 3.54 41.02
N THR A 264 -1.86 3.13 42.09
CA THR A 264 -1.28 2.68 43.37
C THR A 264 -1.50 1.19 43.70
N GLY A 265 -2.11 0.40 42.82
CA GLY A 265 -2.21 -1.06 42.97
C GLY A 265 -3.48 -1.61 43.66
N ASN A 266 -4.31 -0.78 44.31
CA ASN A 266 -5.48 -1.24 45.08
C ASN A 266 -6.81 -0.50 44.79
N PHE A 267 -6.90 0.39 43.78
CA PHE A 267 -8.07 1.27 43.52
C PHE A 267 -8.54 2.09 44.74
N GLU A 268 -7.69 2.25 45.77
CA GLU A 268 -8.06 2.86 47.06
C GLU A 268 -8.31 4.38 47.00
N GLU A 269 -7.76 5.06 45.99
CA GLU A 269 -8.01 6.49 45.77
C GLU A 269 -9.14 6.71 44.76
N THR A 270 -10.29 7.18 45.26
CA THR A 270 -11.42 7.62 44.43
C THR A 270 -11.46 9.15 44.36
N ARG A 271 -11.66 9.68 43.15
CA ARG A 271 -11.85 11.11 42.92
C ARG A 271 -13.30 11.40 42.59
N LEU A 272 -13.89 12.39 43.24
CA LEU A 272 -15.21 12.92 42.90
C LEU A 272 -15.10 13.82 41.66
N ILE A 273 -15.77 13.44 40.58
CA ILE A 273 -15.82 14.20 39.32
C ILE A 273 -16.97 15.20 39.32
N ASP A 274 -18.13 14.77 39.80
CA ASP A 274 -19.31 15.61 39.86
C ASP A 274 -20.25 15.15 40.97
N THR A 275 -21.00 16.10 41.53
CA THR A 275 -22.02 15.87 42.57
C THR A 275 -23.41 15.83 41.94
N GLY A 276 -24.29 14.96 42.45
CA GLY A 276 -25.69 14.90 42.03
C GLY A 276 -26.16 13.48 41.77
N ASN A 277 -27.37 13.33 41.22
CA ASN A 277 -27.84 12.01 40.80
C ASN A 277 -27.25 11.67 39.43
N THR A 278 -26.06 11.04 39.45
CA THR A 278 -25.33 10.67 38.24
C THR A 278 -25.60 9.24 37.81
N THR A 279 -25.69 9.00 36.51
CA THR A 279 -25.89 7.66 35.92
C THR A 279 -25.15 7.52 34.59
N SER A 280 -24.98 6.27 34.18
CA SER A 280 -24.49 5.91 32.84
C SER A 280 -23.16 6.58 32.45
N PRO A 281 -22.09 6.42 33.26
CA PRO A 281 -20.78 6.91 32.85
C PRO A 281 -20.30 6.18 31.59
N SER A 282 -19.58 6.90 30.73
CA SER A 282 -18.80 6.37 29.61
C SER A 282 -17.46 7.09 29.59
N LEU A 283 -16.36 6.35 29.50
CA LEU A 283 -15.02 6.90 29.61
C LEU A 283 -14.11 6.33 28.51
N ASP A 284 -13.19 7.16 28.02
CA ASP A 284 -12.25 6.82 26.95
C ASP A 284 -11.01 7.73 27.03
N PHE A 285 -9.96 7.40 26.28
CA PHE A 285 -8.68 8.12 26.30
C PHE A 285 -8.13 8.33 24.90
N ASP A 286 -7.80 9.58 24.56
CA ASP A 286 -7.11 9.85 23.30
C ASP A 286 -5.68 9.29 23.28
N ASN A 287 -5.06 9.36 22.10
CA ASN A 287 -3.69 8.94 21.85
C ASN A 287 -2.63 9.70 22.68
N THR A 288 -2.99 10.83 23.31
CA THR A 288 -2.12 11.59 24.20
C THR A 288 -2.30 11.21 25.68
N GLY A 289 -3.27 10.34 25.99
CA GLY A 289 -3.63 9.94 27.35
C GLY A 289 -4.56 10.92 28.06
N SER A 290 -5.20 11.83 27.33
CA SER A 290 -6.20 12.75 27.88
C SER A 290 -7.51 12.01 28.15
N LEU A 291 -8.05 12.15 29.36
CA LEU A 291 -9.35 11.58 29.74
C LEU A 291 -10.46 12.24 28.96
N ALA A 292 -11.39 11.43 28.48
CA ALA A 292 -12.69 11.81 27.98
C ALA A 292 -13.76 11.10 28.81
N LEU A 293 -14.64 11.84 29.48
CA LEU A 293 -15.68 11.29 30.34
C LEU A 293 -17.03 11.93 30.04
N SER A 294 -18.06 11.11 29.84
CA SER A 294 -19.44 11.56 29.67
C SER A 294 -20.37 10.81 30.61
N TYR A 295 -21.42 11.49 31.08
CA TYR A 295 -22.37 10.95 32.05
C TYR A 295 -23.66 11.76 32.08
N GLN A 296 -24.71 11.18 32.64
CA GLN A 296 -25.93 11.89 32.96
C GLN A 296 -25.85 12.44 34.39
N ARG A 297 -26.36 13.65 34.60
CA ARG A 297 -26.66 14.24 35.91
C ARG A 297 -28.02 14.91 35.84
N ASP A 298 -28.95 14.45 36.68
CA ASP A 298 -30.30 15.00 36.80
C ASP A 298 -31.04 15.13 35.44
N GLY A 299 -30.86 14.13 34.56
CA GLY A 299 -31.45 14.09 33.22
C GLY A 299 -30.70 14.89 32.14
N SER A 300 -29.70 15.69 32.51
CA SER A 300 -28.83 16.40 31.55
C SER A 300 -27.54 15.62 31.27
N ILE A 301 -26.94 15.83 30.11
CA ILE A 301 -25.67 15.19 29.73
C ILE A 301 -24.52 16.14 29.99
N TYR A 302 -23.48 15.61 30.64
CA TYR A 302 -22.25 16.31 30.94
C TYR A 302 -21.05 15.63 30.29
N TYR A 303 -20.05 16.47 30.00
CA TYR A 303 -18.78 16.08 29.44
C TYR A 303 -17.65 16.67 30.26
N VAL A 304 -16.59 15.89 30.46
CA VAL A 304 -15.36 16.26 31.12
C VAL A 304 -14.21 15.76 30.26
N SER A 305 -13.22 16.62 30.01
CA SER A 305 -11.97 16.20 29.37
C SER A 305 -10.74 16.87 29.96
N GLY A 306 -9.59 16.24 29.76
CA GLY A 306 -8.30 16.78 30.14
C GLY A 306 -7.43 15.75 30.85
N ASN A 307 -6.50 16.21 31.67
CA ASN A 307 -5.62 15.32 32.42
C ASN A 307 -6.45 14.41 33.35
N PRO A 308 -6.32 13.08 33.29
CA PRO A 308 -7.02 12.19 34.21
C PRO A 308 -6.70 12.46 35.69
N GLU A 309 -5.57 13.09 36.01
CA GLU A 309 -5.19 13.50 37.37
C GLU A 309 -5.77 14.85 37.83
N ASP A 310 -6.20 15.67 36.88
CA ASP A 310 -6.85 16.95 37.15
C ASP A 310 -7.89 17.20 36.05
N PRO A 311 -8.99 16.43 36.07
CA PRO A 311 -10.00 16.53 35.02
C PRO A 311 -10.65 17.91 35.08
N GLY A 312 -10.88 18.51 33.92
CA GLY A 312 -11.51 19.82 33.82
C GLY A 312 -12.92 19.86 34.42
N LEU A 313 -13.47 21.06 34.56
CA LEU A 313 -14.83 21.23 35.09
C LEU A 313 -15.87 20.59 34.16
N PRO A 314 -16.91 19.92 34.72
CA PRO A 314 -18.05 19.43 33.95
C PRO A 314 -18.72 20.49 33.08
N VAL A 315 -18.76 20.23 31.78
CA VAL A 315 -19.47 21.03 30.79
C VAL A 315 -20.81 20.37 30.48
N ARG A 316 -21.91 21.12 30.64
CA ARG A 316 -23.23 20.63 30.20
C ARG A 316 -23.33 20.73 28.68
N ILE A 317 -23.49 19.59 28.02
CA ILE A 317 -23.55 19.50 26.56
C ILE A 317 -24.98 19.29 26.03
N PHE A 318 -25.91 18.86 26.90
CA PHE A 318 -27.33 18.75 26.56
C PHE A 318 -28.24 19.00 27.77
N SER A 319 -29.40 19.63 27.55
CA SER A 319 -30.43 19.88 28.56
C SER A 319 -31.81 19.44 28.07
N GLY A 320 -32.37 18.39 28.66
CA GLY A 320 -33.72 17.89 28.36
C GLY A 320 -34.20 16.89 29.41
N GLU A 321 -35.52 16.66 29.50
CA GLU A 321 -36.12 15.65 30.40
C GLU A 321 -36.04 14.21 29.84
N GLU A 322 -35.28 13.97 28.76
CA GLU A 322 -35.19 12.66 28.12
C GLU A 322 -34.25 11.73 28.89
N SER A 323 -34.83 11.02 29.87
CA SER A 323 -34.19 10.06 30.77
C SER A 323 -33.52 8.84 30.10
N ASN A 324 -33.50 8.75 28.76
CA ASN A 324 -33.14 7.54 28.01
C ASN A 324 -31.87 7.69 27.14
N LEU A 325 -31.20 8.84 27.16
CA LEU A 325 -30.01 9.06 26.31
C LEU A 325 -28.74 8.51 26.96
N ALA A 326 -28.16 7.40 26.49
CA ALA A 326 -26.85 6.97 26.97
C ALA A 326 -25.76 7.88 26.36
N PRO A 327 -25.07 8.72 27.14
CA PRO A 327 -23.98 9.52 26.60
C PRO A 327 -22.83 8.57 26.24
N MET A 328 -22.34 8.69 25.01
CA MET A 328 -21.20 7.93 24.53
C MET A 328 -20.05 8.89 24.27
N ILE A 329 -18.85 8.40 24.50
CA ILE A 329 -17.63 9.16 24.23
C ILE A 329 -16.78 8.35 23.28
N SER A 330 -16.23 9.03 22.29
CA SER A 330 -15.30 8.46 21.33
C SER A 330 -14.08 9.37 21.33
N THR A 331 -12.92 8.78 21.55
CA THR A 331 -11.64 9.47 21.35
C THR A 331 -10.99 8.89 20.12
N ASP A 332 -10.73 9.72 19.12
CA ASP A 332 -9.97 9.32 17.94
C ASP A 332 -8.58 9.94 17.97
N THR A 333 -7.86 9.84 16.86
CA THR A 333 -6.50 10.37 16.73
C THR A 333 -6.45 11.91 16.80
N PHE A 334 -7.62 12.57 16.80
CA PHE A 334 -7.80 14.03 16.80
C PHE A 334 -8.31 14.58 18.15
N GLY A 335 -8.55 13.71 19.14
CA GLY A 335 -8.85 14.08 20.52
C GLY A 335 -10.21 13.61 21.01
N ASN A 336 -10.70 14.26 22.07
CA ASN A 336 -11.88 13.83 22.80
C ASN A 336 -13.15 14.48 22.24
N HIS A 337 -14.08 13.66 21.73
CA HIS A 337 -15.34 14.15 21.16
C HIS A 337 -16.55 13.55 21.90
N PRO A 338 -17.40 14.38 22.55
CA PRO A 338 -18.67 13.91 23.08
C PRO A 338 -19.63 13.61 21.93
N VAL A 339 -20.27 12.44 21.98
CA VAL A 339 -21.27 12.05 21.00
C VAL A 339 -22.62 11.84 21.70
N ILE A 340 -23.62 12.58 21.25
CA ILE A 340 -24.97 12.55 21.83
C ILE A 340 -25.96 12.02 20.80
N PHE A 341 -26.76 11.03 21.22
CA PHE A 341 -27.96 10.61 20.50
C PHE A 341 -29.18 11.29 21.08
N SER A 342 -30.15 11.64 20.23
CA SER A 342 -31.49 12.08 20.63
C SER A 342 -32.54 11.06 20.18
N GLN A 343 -33.74 11.06 20.78
CA GLN A 343 -34.85 10.20 20.33
C GLN A 343 -35.29 10.45 18.87
N GLU A 344 -34.88 11.57 18.26
CA GLU A 344 -35.17 11.91 16.86
C GLU A 344 -34.08 11.46 15.87
N ASP A 345 -33.26 10.47 16.23
CA ASP A 345 -32.22 9.89 15.36
C ASP A 345 -31.21 10.93 14.82
N THR A 346 -30.97 12.01 15.59
CA THR A 346 -30.03 13.08 15.21
C THR A 346 -28.73 12.94 16.00
N LEU A 347 -27.61 12.80 15.26
CA LEU A 347 -26.24 12.83 15.77
C LEU A 347 -25.76 14.27 15.89
N LEU A 348 -25.30 14.66 17.08
CA LEU A 348 -24.63 15.94 17.32
C LEU A 348 -23.17 15.68 17.71
N MET A 349 -22.25 16.06 16.83
CA MET A 349 -20.81 16.16 17.11
C MET A 349 -20.50 17.64 17.37
N THR A 350 -19.93 17.96 18.54
CA THR A 350 -19.67 19.36 18.92
C THR A 350 -18.17 19.63 18.82
N THR A 351 -17.68 20.02 17.64
CA THR A 351 -16.38 20.70 17.50
C THR A 351 -16.62 22.13 17.03
N ASP A 352 -15.98 23.09 17.70
CA ASP A 352 -15.95 24.51 17.31
C ASP A 352 -14.75 24.83 16.40
N ALA A 353 -13.91 23.84 16.09
CA ALA A 353 -12.74 24.01 15.23
C ALA A 353 -13.15 24.12 13.74
N LEU A 354 -12.49 25.00 13.00
CA LEU A 354 -12.69 25.14 11.56
C LEU A 354 -11.87 24.08 10.80
N PRO A 355 -12.39 23.50 9.71
CA PRO A 355 -11.63 22.57 8.89
C PRO A 355 -10.41 23.28 8.28
N PRO A 356 -9.29 22.57 8.08
CA PRO A 356 -8.15 23.10 7.36
C PRO A 356 -8.51 23.38 5.90
N VAL A 357 -7.66 24.11 5.19
CA VAL A 357 -7.78 24.38 3.75
C VAL A 357 -6.55 23.80 3.07
N ALA A 358 -6.73 22.69 2.37
CA ALA A 358 -5.66 22.02 1.64
C ALA A 358 -5.10 22.94 0.54
N THR A 359 -3.78 23.09 0.47
CA THR A 359 -3.08 23.79 -0.63
C THR A 359 -1.65 23.28 -0.69
N PHE A 360 -1.07 23.19 -1.89
CA PHE A 360 0.32 22.76 -2.06
C PHE A 360 0.95 23.24 -3.36
N SER A 361 2.27 23.11 -3.45
CA SER A 361 3.07 23.34 -4.65
C SER A 361 3.96 22.14 -4.98
N ILE A 362 4.32 21.99 -6.27
CA ILE A 362 5.25 20.97 -6.76
C ILE A 362 6.42 21.70 -7.46
N THR A 363 7.65 21.28 -7.21
CA THR A 363 8.85 21.94 -7.75
C THR A 363 8.92 21.92 -9.28
N GLN A 364 8.46 20.84 -9.91
CA GLN A 364 8.47 20.67 -11.36
C GLN A 364 7.26 19.86 -11.83
N LEU A 365 6.52 20.38 -12.81
CA LEU A 365 5.33 19.74 -13.38
C LEU A 365 5.60 18.99 -14.69
N SER A 366 6.81 19.07 -15.23
CA SER A 366 7.15 18.36 -16.47
C SER A 366 8.63 18.00 -16.54
N GLY A 367 8.97 16.81 -17.04
CA GLY A 367 10.36 16.38 -17.20
C GLY A 367 10.50 15.12 -18.05
N ILE A 368 11.69 14.53 -18.06
CA ILE A 368 11.98 13.24 -18.71
C ILE A 368 12.19 12.21 -17.62
N ALA A 369 11.71 10.99 -17.80
CA ALA A 369 11.91 9.89 -16.85
C ALA A 369 13.42 9.52 -16.68
N PRO A 370 13.88 9.21 -15.45
CA PRO A 370 13.17 9.35 -14.18
C PRO A 370 13.08 10.81 -13.73
N LEU A 371 11.89 11.25 -13.30
CA LEU A 371 11.65 12.63 -12.84
C LEU A 371 11.44 12.66 -11.32
N GLU A 372 12.42 13.21 -10.59
CA GLU A 372 12.27 13.55 -9.18
C GLU A 372 11.52 14.88 -9.03
N VAL A 373 10.45 14.88 -8.24
CA VAL A 373 9.68 16.06 -7.86
C VAL A 373 9.63 16.18 -6.34
N GLN A 374 9.61 17.41 -5.85
CA GLN A 374 9.37 17.70 -4.45
C GLN A 374 8.03 18.40 -4.32
N MET A 375 7.22 17.91 -3.39
CA MET A 375 5.93 18.48 -3.03
C MET A 375 6.09 19.26 -1.73
N ARG A 376 5.37 20.38 -1.64
CA ARG A 376 5.41 21.25 -0.47
C ARG A 376 4.02 21.61 -0.01
N ASP A 377 3.73 21.35 1.27
CA ASP A 377 2.48 21.74 1.89
C ASP A 377 2.40 23.27 2.08
N GLU A 378 1.28 23.84 1.66
CA GLU A 378 0.94 25.27 1.81
C GLU A 378 -0.46 25.43 2.43
N SER A 379 -0.96 24.38 3.08
CA SER A 379 -2.30 24.34 3.65
C SER A 379 -2.47 25.33 4.80
N ALA A 380 -3.69 25.84 4.97
CA ALA A 380 -4.05 26.77 6.04
C ALA A 380 -4.93 26.10 7.09
N GLY A 381 -4.91 26.61 8.32
CA GLY A 381 -5.65 26.06 9.45
C GLY A 381 -4.76 25.19 10.36
N ASP A 382 -5.39 24.51 11.31
CA ASP A 382 -4.71 23.57 12.18
C ASP A 382 -4.67 22.21 11.47
N VAL A 383 -3.49 21.83 10.96
CA VAL A 383 -3.27 20.58 10.22
C VAL A 383 -2.47 19.63 11.09
N THR A 384 -3.02 18.45 11.32
CA THR A 384 -2.45 17.40 12.16
C THR A 384 -2.00 16.17 11.36
N ALA A 385 -2.47 16.00 10.12
CA ALA A 385 -2.03 14.92 9.23
C ALA A 385 -2.12 15.30 7.73
N TRP A 386 -1.29 14.63 6.92
CA TRP A 386 -1.20 14.77 5.47
C TRP A 386 -1.35 13.39 4.80
N LEU A 387 -2.03 13.37 3.65
CA LEU A 387 -2.09 12.21 2.77
C LEU A 387 -1.96 12.67 1.32
N TRP A 388 -0.89 12.23 0.67
CA TRP A 388 -0.60 12.47 -0.73
C TRP A 388 -0.98 11.26 -1.57
N THR A 389 -1.67 11.47 -2.69
CA THR A 389 -1.79 10.50 -3.77
C THR A 389 -0.93 10.95 -4.94
N LEU A 390 -0.01 10.11 -5.40
CA LEU A 390 1.02 10.53 -6.36
C LEU A 390 0.65 10.24 -7.81
N GLY A 391 -0.43 9.49 -8.04
CA GLY A 391 -1.01 9.24 -9.36
C GLY A 391 -0.46 8.03 -10.11
N ASP A 392 0.60 7.39 -9.60
CA ASP A 392 1.24 6.18 -10.12
C ASP A 392 0.91 4.90 -9.31
N GLY A 393 0.10 5.04 -8.27
CA GLY A 393 -0.23 3.98 -7.31
C GLY A 393 0.42 4.19 -5.95
N ASP A 394 1.43 5.07 -5.84
CA ASP A 394 2.11 5.38 -4.58
C ASP A 394 1.42 6.51 -3.81
N SER A 395 1.73 6.56 -2.50
CA SER A 395 1.21 7.57 -1.57
C SER A 395 2.26 7.98 -0.53
N SER A 396 2.03 9.09 0.16
CA SER A 396 2.89 9.55 1.26
C SER A 396 2.10 10.21 2.38
N VAL A 397 2.60 10.11 3.61
CA VAL A 397 2.06 10.76 4.82
C VAL A 397 2.97 11.85 5.38
N LEU A 398 4.09 12.13 4.70
CA LEU A 398 4.99 13.21 5.08
C LEU A 398 4.38 14.57 4.70
N GLN A 399 4.69 15.61 5.46
CA GLN A 399 4.25 16.97 5.14
C GLN A 399 4.81 17.45 3.78
N ASP A 400 6.12 17.25 3.54
CA ASP A 400 6.82 17.67 2.32
C ASP A 400 7.56 16.47 1.67
N PRO A 401 6.87 15.60 0.91
CA PRO A 401 7.49 14.42 0.31
C PRO A 401 8.32 14.72 -0.94
N VAL A 402 9.31 13.86 -1.20
CA VAL A 402 10.06 13.78 -2.47
C VAL A 402 9.69 12.46 -3.15
N HIS A 403 9.39 12.50 -4.44
CA HIS A 403 8.97 11.34 -5.22
C HIS A 403 9.63 11.30 -6.59
N THR A 404 9.97 10.11 -7.08
CA THR A 404 10.62 9.92 -8.39
C THR A 404 9.77 9.06 -9.31
N TYR A 405 9.20 9.67 -10.33
CA TYR A 405 8.46 8.96 -11.37
C TYR A 405 9.43 8.28 -12.35
N GLN A 406 9.45 6.96 -12.34
CA GLN A 406 10.39 6.15 -13.14
C GLN A 406 9.96 6.01 -14.60
N GLU A 407 8.66 6.07 -14.86
CA GLU A 407 8.09 5.82 -16.17
C GLU A 407 7.46 7.10 -16.75
N PRO A 408 7.41 7.25 -18.08
CA PRO A 408 6.63 8.29 -18.74
C PRO A 408 5.14 8.12 -18.47
N GLY A 409 4.43 9.24 -18.26
CA GLY A 409 3.02 9.23 -17.93
C GLY A 409 2.50 10.58 -17.44
N GLU A 410 1.18 10.63 -17.26
CA GLU A 410 0.49 11.75 -16.62
C GLU A 410 0.09 11.34 -15.19
N TYR A 411 0.62 12.03 -14.20
CA TYR A 411 0.44 11.66 -12.80
C TYR A 411 -0.36 12.73 -12.06
N PRO A 412 -1.65 12.48 -11.75
CA PRO A 412 -2.46 13.40 -10.97
C PRO A 412 -2.06 13.32 -9.48
N VAL A 413 -1.54 14.42 -8.95
CA VAL A 413 -1.20 14.54 -7.53
C VAL A 413 -2.36 15.16 -6.75
N SER A 414 -2.67 14.63 -5.56
CA SER A 414 -3.62 15.25 -4.64
C SER A 414 -3.08 15.25 -3.21
N LEU A 415 -3.47 16.28 -2.45
CA LEU A 415 -3.18 16.40 -1.03
C LEU A 415 -4.49 16.45 -0.26
N THR A 416 -4.63 15.54 0.70
CA THR A 416 -5.64 15.61 1.74
C THR A 416 -4.97 16.04 3.05
N VAL A 417 -5.44 17.13 3.64
CA VAL A 417 -5.03 17.55 4.98
C VAL A 417 -6.16 17.35 5.98
N ILE A 418 -5.79 16.98 7.19
CA ILE A 418 -6.73 16.66 8.27
C ILE A 418 -6.39 17.53 9.49
N GLY A 419 -7.41 17.99 10.20
CA GLY A 419 -7.29 18.83 11.38
C GLY A 419 -8.48 18.67 12.34
N PRO A 420 -8.44 19.26 13.54
CA PRO A 420 -9.48 19.11 14.57
C PRO A 420 -10.87 19.65 14.18
N GLY A 421 -10.97 20.40 13.08
CA GLY A 421 -12.22 20.92 12.54
C GLY A 421 -12.75 20.15 11.32
N GLY A 422 -12.12 19.04 10.94
CA GLY A 422 -12.47 18.25 9.75
C GLY A 422 -11.29 17.97 8.84
N ARG A 423 -11.57 17.38 7.67
CA ARG A 423 -10.61 17.29 6.56
C ARG A 423 -10.91 18.25 5.41
N SER A 424 -9.88 18.54 4.62
CA SER A 424 -9.98 19.25 3.35
C SER A 424 -9.12 18.56 2.30
N VAL A 425 -9.62 18.52 1.07
CA VAL A 425 -8.91 17.92 -0.06
C VAL A 425 -8.63 19.00 -1.08
N SER A 426 -7.38 19.08 -1.51
CA SER A 426 -6.98 19.82 -2.69
C SER A 426 -6.47 18.83 -3.72
N THR A 427 -7.07 18.84 -4.89
CA THR A 427 -6.57 18.16 -6.08
C THR A 427 -5.99 19.24 -6.99
N VAL A 428 -4.76 19.07 -7.49
CA VAL A 428 -4.20 20.07 -8.42
C VAL A 428 -5.01 20.06 -9.71
N GLU A 429 -5.21 21.23 -10.32
CA GLU A 429 -5.71 21.33 -11.70
C GLU A 429 -4.67 20.87 -12.75
N GLN A 430 -3.39 20.70 -12.35
CA GLN A 430 -2.26 20.40 -13.23
C GLN A 430 -1.58 19.09 -12.83
N VAL A 431 -1.51 18.15 -13.77
CA VAL A 431 -0.85 16.84 -13.63
C VAL A 431 0.67 16.96 -13.80
N VAL A 432 1.44 16.10 -13.13
CA VAL A 432 2.88 15.96 -13.42
C VAL A 432 3.04 15.19 -14.73
N GLN A 433 3.77 15.78 -15.68
CA GLN A 433 3.96 15.30 -17.04
C GLN A 433 5.36 14.71 -17.22
N VAL A 434 5.47 13.39 -17.20
CA VAL A 434 6.75 12.70 -17.39
C VAL A 434 6.82 12.22 -18.84
N ASN A 435 7.79 12.75 -19.57
CA ASN A 435 7.97 12.47 -20.99
C ASN A 435 8.95 11.32 -21.20
N GLU A 436 8.79 10.63 -22.33
CA GLU A 436 9.77 9.68 -22.83
C GLU A 436 11.11 10.37 -23.11
N SER A 437 12.20 9.66 -22.83
CA SER A 437 13.53 10.07 -23.23
C SER A 437 13.67 10.06 -24.75
N GLY A 438 14.29 11.11 -25.31
CA GLY A 438 14.68 11.13 -26.72
C GLY A 438 15.82 10.16 -27.04
N ASN A 439 16.50 9.66 -26.00
CA ASN A 439 17.58 8.69 -26.14
C ASN A 439 17.00 7.29 -26.39
N ARG A 440 17.53 6.56 -27.37
CA ARG A 440 17.01 5.26 -27.78
C ARG A 440 18.13 4.24 -27.83
N MET A 441 17.87 3.03 -27.36
CA MET A 441 18.80 1.91 -27.38
C MET A 441 18.10 0.68 -27.98
N TRP A 442 18.81 -0.06 -28.84
CA TRP A 442 18.25 -1.24 -29.49
C TRP A 442 19.34 -2.25 -29.84
N VAL A 443 18.90 -3.46 -30.18
CA VAL A 443 19.77 -4.49 -30.78
C VAL A 443 19.49 -4.51 -32.27
N ALA A 444 20.52 -4.45 -33.10
CA ALA A 444 20.38 -4.47 -34.55
C ALA A 444 19.96 -5.86 -35.05
N ASP A 445 19.22 -5.89 -36.15
CA ASP A 445 18.83 -7.14 -36.82
C ASP A 445 20.06 -7.78 -37.49
N VAL A 446 20.15 -9.11 -37.46
CA VAL A 446 21.20 -9.88 -38.13
C VAL A 446 20.61 -11.09 -38.84
N ARG A 447 21.22 -11.50 -39.96
CA ARG A 447 20.84 -12.70 -40.69
C ARG A 447 21.97 -13.72 -40.66
N VAL A 448 21.64 -14.94 -40.24
CA VAL A 448 22.59 -16.02 -39.94
C VAL A 448 22.09 -17.35 -40.51
N TYR A 449 22.94 -18.37 -40.49
CA TYR A 449 22.57 -19.75 -40.81
C TYR A 449 22.96 -20.70 -39.66
N PRO A 450 22.29 -21.85 -39.52
CA PRO A 450 22.58 -22.81 -38.46
C PRO A 450 24.05 -23.25 -38.44
N GLY A 451 24.67 -23.27 -37.25
CA GLY A 451 26.07 -23.66 -37.06
C GLY A 451 27.10 -22.57 -37.32
N LEU A 452 26.69 -21.32 -37.56
CA LEU A 452 27.61 -20.19 -37.68
C LEU A 452 28.19 -19.80 -36.32
N GLU A 453 29.51 -19.71 -36.23
CA GLU A 453 30.23 -19.31 -35.01
C GLU A 453 30.67 -17.84 -35.08
N ALA A 454 30.83 -17.20 -33.92
CA ALA A 454 31.32 -15.82 -33.76
C ALA A 454 30.52 -14.77 -34.57
N VAL A 455 29.19 -14.84 -34.48
CA VAL A 455 28.27 -13.82 -34.99
C VAL A 455 28.33 -12.58 -34.10
N TYR A 456 28.41 -11.41 -34.72
CA TYR A 456 28.37 -10.12 -34.02
C TYR A 456 26.96 -9.56 -34.09
N ILE A 457 26.30 -9.41 -32.94
CA ILE A 457 24.96 -8.83 -32.80
C ILE A 457 25.12 -7.44 -32.17
N PRO A 458 25.02 -6.35 -32.94
CA PRO A 458 25.28 -5.00 -32.45
C PRO A 458 24.22 -4.51 -31.48
N VAL A 459 24.66 -3.84 -30.41
CA VAL A 459 23.82 -2.99 -29.57
C VAL A 459 24.16 -1.53 -29.87
N GLU A 460 23.15 -0.75 -30.21
CA GLU A 460 23.30 0.62 -30.68
C GLU A 460 22.49 1.60 -29.84
N VAL A 461 22.93 2.86 -29.84
CA VAL A 461 22.27 3.96 -29.14
C VAL A 461 22.19 5.20 -30.03
N THR A 462 21.13 5.97 -29.86
CA THR A 462 21.01 7.36 -30.32
C THR A 462 20.77 8.25 -29.10
N HIS A 463 21.53 9.33 -28.99
CA HIS A 463 21.40 10.30 -27.90
C HIS A 463 21.87 11.70 -28.32
N ASP A 464 21.31 12.73 -27.68
CA ASP A 464 21.56 14.14 -28.01
C ASP A 464 22.48 14.87 -27.01
N VAL A 465 22.87 14.20 -25.92
CA VAL A 465 23.70 14.73 -24.83
C VAL A 465 24.94 13.86 -24.58
N PRO A 466 26.09 14.40 -24.14
CA PRO A 466 27.25 13.57 -23.82
C PRO A 466 26.97 12.56 -22.69
N VAL A 467 27.35 11.29 -22.88
CA VAL A 467 27.10 10.20 -21.93
C VAL A 467 28.39 9.78 -21.21
N GLN A 468 28.36 9.74 -19.88
CA GLN A 468 29.51 9.45 -19.01
C GLN A 468 29.65 7.96 -18.66
N ALA A 469 28.55 7.23 -18.64
CA ALA A 469 28.52 5.79 -18.42
C ALA A 469 27.25 5.17 -19.02
N ILE A 470 27.33 3.89 -19.34
CA ILE A 470 26.26 3.12 -19.98
C ILE A 470 26.17 1.76 -19.29
N GLN A 471 24.95 1.30 -19.03
CA GLN A 471 24.70 -0.10 -18.73
C GLN A 471 23.79 -0.68 -19.80
N VAL A 472 24.13 -1.89 -20.23
CA VAL A 472 23.37 -2.68 -21.20
C VAL A 472 22.98 -3.98 -20.52
N ALA A 473 21.72 -4.36 -20.64
CA ALA A 473 21.21 -5.61 -20.11
C ALA A 473 20.23 -6.22 -21.13
N ALA A 474 20.52 -7.45 -21.56
CA ALA A 474 19.76 -8.12 -22.60
C ALA A 474 19.54 -9.61 -22.28
N THR A 475 18.44 -10.14 -22.78
CA THR A 475 18.08 -11.56 -22.76
C THR A 475 18.04 -12.10 -24.18
N PHE A 476 18.24 -13.40 -24.35
CA PHE A 476 18.21 -14.10 -25.64
C PHE A 476 17.59 -15.49 -25.49
N ASP A 477 17.37 -16.18 -26.59
CA ASP A 477 16.88 -17.57 -26.61
C ASP A 477 18.06 -18.56 -26.57
N PRO A 478 18.32 -19.22 -25.43
CA PRO A 478 19.44 -20.14 -25.27
C PRO A 478 19.23 -21.47 -26.02
N GLY A 479 18.05 -21.71 -26.60
CA GLY A 479 17.79 -22.86 -27.46
C GLY A 479 18.47 -22.74 -28.84
N PHE A 480 18.73 -21.50 -29.28
CA PHE A 480 19.29 -21.23 -30.61
C PHE A 480 20.57 -20.39 -30.58
N ILE A 481 20.78 -19.59 -29.54
CA ILE A 481 21.91 -18.66 -29.41
C ILE A 481 22.72 -19.05 -28.17
N GLU A 482 24.02 -19.27 -28.35
CA GLU A 482 24.98 -19.36 -27.26
C GLU A 482 25.87 -18.12 -27.27
N VAL A 483 25.75 -17.26 -26.26
CA VAL A 483 26.58 -16.04 -26.17
C VAL A 483 27.96 -16.42 -25.65
N THR A 484 28.99 -16.13 -26.43
CA THR A 484 30.38 -16.50 -26.12
C THR A 484 31.23 -15.32 -25.66
N GLY A 485 30.77 -14.08 -25.88
CA GLY A 485 31.49 -12.89 -25.44
C GLY A 485 30.78 -11.58 -25.73
N VAL A 486 31.46 -10.49 -25.37
CA VAL A 486 31.09 -9.12 -25.72
C VAL A 486 32.32 -8.43 -26.31
N ASP A 487 32.18 -7.83 -27.48
CA ASP A 487 33.21 -7.02 -28.11
C ASP A 487 32.94 -5.52 -27.97
N PHE A 488 33.98 -4.80 -27.56
CA PHE A 488 33.99 -3.34 -27.48
C PHE A 488 34.93 -2.69 -28.52
N LEU A 489 35.68 -3.48 -29.30
CA LEU A 489 36.71 -2.97 -30.20
C LEU A 489 36.14 -2.59 -31.57
N LEU A 490 35.13 -3.32 -32.07
CA LEU A 490 34.41 -3.00 -33.31
C LEU A 490 33.16 -2.16 -32.99
N THR A 491 33.40 -1.07 -32.28
CA THR A 491 32.35 -0.15 -31.80
C THR A 491 32.82 1.29 -31.92
N ASN A 492 31.90 2.24 -31.73
CA ASN A 492 32.25 3.65 -31.68
C ASN A 492 33.06 4.02 -30.43
N LEU A 493 33.25 3.10 -29.48
CA LEU A 493 34.00 3.32 -28.24
C LEU A 493 35.50 3.19 -28.43
N ARG A 494 35.97 2.52 -29.50
CA ARG A 494 37.39 2.19 -29.72
C ARG A 494 38.32 3.40 -29.59
N LEU A 495 37.90 4.55 -30.07
CA LEU A 495 38.70 5.79 -30.06
C LEU A 495 38.51 6.63 -28.80
N LEU A 496 37.51 6.30 -27.97
CA LEU A 496 37.20 7.03 -26.75
C LEU A 496 37.94 6.46 -25.54
N SER A 497 38.47 5.24 -25.66
CA SER A 497 39.21 4.51 -24.61
C SER A 497 38.51 4.56 -23.24
N PRO A 498 37.31 3.96 -23.12
CA PRO A 498 36.63 3.87 -21.83
C PRO A 498 37.51 3.18 -20.79
N GLU A 499 37.46 3.66 -19.55
CA GLU A 499 38.33 3.19 -18.47
C GLU A 499 37.74 1.96 -17.75
N LEU A 500 36.42 1.81 -17.75
CA LEU A 500 35.76 0.58 -17.32
C LEU A 500 35.00 -0.03 -18.49
N LEU A 501 35.34 -1.29 -18.80
CA LEU A 501 34.56 -2.17 -19.68
C LEU A 501 34.39 -3.49 -18.95
N ALA A 502 33.16 -3.81 -18.56
CA ALA A 502 32.83 -5.05 -17.88
C ALA A 502 31.61 -5.70 -18.54
N PHE A 503 31.55 -7.02 -18.49
CA PHE A 503 30.37 -7.77 -18.92
C PHE A 503 30.21 -9.05 -18.09
N ASN A 504 28.99 -9.56 -18.06
CA ASN A 504 28.64 -10.85 -17.48
C ASN A 504 27.68 -11.59 -18.41
N ILE A 505 27.83 -12.91 -18.53
CA ILE A 505 27.06 -13.75 -19.46
C ILE A 505 26.55 -14.97 -18.70
N SER A 506 25.29 -15.31 -18.92
CA SER A 506 24.67 -16.57 -18.54
C SER A 506 23.98 -17.18 -19.76
N ASN A 507 24.39 -18.37 -20.16
CA ASN A 507 23.69 -19.21 -21.15
C ASN A 507 22.77 -20.25 -20.46
N ASP A 508 22.49 -20.09 -19.16
CA ASP A 508 21.56 -20.96 -18.45
C ASP A 508 20.16 -20.88 -19.09
N PRO A 509 19.55 -22.00 -19.51
CA PRO A 509 18.20 -22.01 -20.06
C PRO A 509 17.12 -21.38 -19.17
N GLU A 510 17.30 -21.39 -17.85
CA GLU A 510 16.35 -20.77 -16.91
C GLU A 510 16.57 -19.26 -16.76
N ARG A 511 17.79 -18.77 -17.01
CA ARG A 511 18.19 -17.36 -16.84
C ARG A 511 19.23 -16.92 -17.88
N PRO A 512 18.87 -16.85 -19.18
CA PRO A 512 19.77 -16.41 -20.23
C PRO A 512 19.92 -14.89 -20.23
N TYR A 513 21.13 -14.39 -20.03
CA TYR A 513 21.39 -12.95 -20.05
C TYR A 513 22.80 -12.61 -20.51
N VAL A 514 22.94 -11.39 -21.03
CA VAL A 514 24.21 -10.68 -21.17
C VAL A 514 24.04 -9.30 -20.60
N THR A 515 24.94 -8.91 -19.71
CA THR A 515 24.99 -7.57 -19.13
C THR A 515 26.35 -6.94 -19.35
N SER A 516 26.40 -5.62 -19.46
CA SER A 516 27.64 -4.87 -19.63
C SER A 516 27.58 -3.50 -18.97
N GLY A 517 28.71 -3.07 -18.41
CA GLY A 517 28.91 -1.72 -17.87
C GLY A 517 30.09 -1.05 -18.56
N ILE A 518 29.89 0.20 -18.95
CA ILE A 518 30.84 1.03 -19.68
C ILE A 518 30.97 2.36 -18.94
N ILE A 519 32.17 2.73 -18.49
CA ILE A 519 32.43 4.04 -17.87
C ILE A 519 33.63 4.67 -18.57
N PHE A 520 33.47 5.91 -19.02
CA PHE A 520 34.47 6.57 -19.86
C PHE A 520 35.64 7.16 -19.08
N ASP A 521 35.38 7.62 -17.84
CA ASP A 521 36.32 8.42 -17.05
C ASP A 521 36.08 8.18 -15.55
N ILE A 522 36.68 7.11 -14.99
CA ILE A 522 36.55 6.70 -13.58
C ILE A 522 37.89 6.70 -12.83
N GLU A 523 39.02 6.71 -13.54
CA GLU A 523 40.36 6.69 -13.00
C GLU A 523 41.00 8.10 -13.09
N PRO A 524 41.82 8.51 -12.10
CA PRO A 524 42.59 9.74 -12.22
C PRO A 524 43.64 9.67 -13.36
N PRO A 525 43.87 10.75 -14.13
CA PRO A 525 43.18 12.05 -14.06
C PRO A 525 41.79 12.01 -14.73
N TYR A 526 40.80 12.61 -14.07
CA TYR A 526 39.43 12.76 -14.60
C TYR A 526 39.40 13.75 -15.76
N ASP A 527 39.62 13.25 -16.97
CA ASP A 527 39.76 14.06 -18.19
C ASP A 527 38.40 14.49 -18.77
N GLY A 528 37.29 14.06 -18.16
CA GLY A 528 35.92 14.35 -18.58
C GLY A 528 35.52 13.61 -19.85
N ARG A 529 36.05 12.40 -20.10
CA ARG A 529 35.72 11.62 -21.31
C ARG A 529 34.26 11.17 -21.28
N THR A 530 33.62 11.24 -22.43
CA THR A 530 32.20 10.88 -22.63
C THR A 530 32.00 10.30 -24.02
N LEU A 531 30.93 9.51 -24.23
CA LEU A 531 30.38 9.28 -25.55
C LEU A 531 29.74 10.59 -26.06
N PRO A 532 30.24 11.20 -27.14
CA PRO A 532 29.63 12.39 -27.70
C PRO A 532 28.26 12.09 -28.32
N PRO A 533 27.33 13.06 -28.37
CA PRO A 533 26.03 12.93 -29.03
C PRO A 533 26.14 12.35 -30.44
N GLY A 534 25.21 11.50 -30.81
CA GLY A 534 25.19 10.85 -32.11
C GLY A 534 23.98 9.95 -32.33
N GLU A 535 23.84 9.52 -33.57
CA GLU A 535 22.81 8.58 -33.99
C GLU A 535 23.46 7.25 -34.41
N ASN A 536 22.78 6.15 -34.08
CA ASN A 536 23.18 4.78 -34.40
C ASN A 536 24.63 4.49 -34.01
N GLN A 537 25.04 4.95 -32.83
CA GLN A 537 26.36 4.68 -32.29
C GLN A 537 26.38 3.27 -31.72
N ARG A 538 27.26 2.43 -32.26
CA ARG A 538 27.47 1.07 -31.78
C ARG A 538 28.24 1.09 -30.47
N LEU A 539 27.65 0.52 -29.43
CA LEU A 539 28.19 0.48 -28.07
C LEU A 539 29.01 -0.77 -27.83
N LEU A 540 28.44 -1.91 -28.15
CA LEU A 540 29.04 -3.23 -28.01
C LEU A 540 28.48 -4.17 -29.06
N ASN A 541 29.18 -5.27 -29.30
CA ASN A 541 28.66 -6.40 -30.03
C ASN A 541 28.53 -7.58 -29.07
N ILE A 542 27.35 -8.20 -29.04
CA ILE A 542 27.18 -9.51 -28.41
C ILE A 542 27.77 -10.53 -29.40
N ILE A 543 28.77 -11.29 -28.97
CA ILE A 543 29.34 -12.37 -29.77
C ILE A 543 28.59 -13.64 -29.43
N ALA A 544 28.04 -14.31 -30.44
CA ALA A 544 27.29 -15.55 -30.25
C ALA A 544 27.56 -16.61 -31.31
N ASP A 545 27.41 -17.86 -30.91
CA ASP A 545 27.39 -19.02 -31.78
C ASP A 545 25.93 -19.44 -32.01
N ILE A 546 25.61 -19.79 -33.25
CA ILE A 546 24.27 -20.19 -33.68
C ILE A 546 24.18 -21.71 -33.65
N SER A 547 23.23 -22.23 -32.89
CA SER A 547 23.01 -23.67 -32.76
C SER A 547 22.88 -24.35 -34.13
N PRO A 548 23.57 -25.47 -34.39
CA PRO A 548 23.31 -26.31 -35.57
C PRO A 548 21.88 -26.86 -35.64
N LEU A 549 21.13 -26.80 -34.53
CA LEU A 549 19.73 -27.21 -34.44
C LEU A 549 18.74 -26.06 -34.69
N ALA A 550 19.23 -24.84 -34.94
CA ALA A 550 18.37 -23.73 -35.34
C ALA A 550 17.59 -24.07 -36.62
N PRO A 551 16.33 -23.61 -36.74
CA PRO A 551 15.52 -23.90 -37.91
C PRO A 551 16.13 -23.26 -39.16
N VAL A 552 15.90 -23.87 -40.32
CA VAL A 552 16.45 -23.41 -41.62
C VAL A 552 15.77 -22.10 -42.08
N GLU A 553 14.53 -21.87 -41.64
CA GLU A 553 13.79 -20.63 -41.82
C GLU A 553 13.10 -20.27 -40.49
N GLY A 554 13.08 -18.98 -40.17
CA GLY A 554 12.47 -18.44 -38.94
C GLY A 554 13.34 -17.36 -38.32
N SER A 555 13.09 -17.05 -37.06
CA SER A 555 13.87 -16.07 -36.32
C SER A 555 13.85 -16.35 -34.83
N THR A 556 14.86 -15.87 -34.14
CA THR A 556 14.82 -15.65 -32.68
C THR A 556 15.15 -14.19 -32.37
N VAL A 557 15.10 -13.81 -31.11
CA VAL A 557 15.30 -12.42 -30.69
C VAL A 557 16.35 -12.28 -29.60
N VAL A 558 17.11 -11.19 -29.68
CA VAL A 558 17.90 -10.65 -28.57
C VAL A 558 17.21 -9.37 -28.12
N ARG A 559 16.79 -9.34 -26.85
CA ARG A 559 15.93 -8.28 -26.31
C ARG A 559 16.63 -7.55 -25.18
N LEU A 560 16.74 -6.23 -25.29
CA LEU A 560 17.11 -5.39 -24.15
C LEU A 560 16.01 -5.53 -23.08
N ALA A 561 16.42 -5.82 -21.86
CA ALA A 561 15.52 -6.05 -20.74
C ALA A 561 16.10 -5.43 -19.47
N ASN A 562 15.21 -4.79 -18.72
CA ASN A 562 15.47 -4.18 -17.44
C ASN A 562 15.34 -5.23 -16.31
N GLY A 563 16.06 -5.05 -15.21
CA GLY A 563 16.07 -5.96 -14.07
C GLY A 563 16.68 -7.36 -14.33
N VAL A 564 17.58 -7.52 -15.30
CA VAL A 564 18.18 -8.83 -15.64
C VAL A 564 19.66 -8.92 -15.27
N GLY A 565 20.13 -10.15 -14.99
CA GLY A 565 21.50 -10.42 -14.56
C GLY A 565 21.65 -10.66 -13.05
N GLU A 566 22.85 -11.00 -12.63
CA GLU A 566 23.21 -11.13 -11.21
C GLU A 566 24.47 -10.29 -10.90
N PRO A 567 24.34 -9.13 -10.21
CA PRO A 567 23.09 -8.50 -9.76
C PRO A 567 22.21 -8.02 -10.93
N PRO A 568 20.88 -7.86 -10.73
CA PRO A 568 19.99 -7.36 -11.79
C PRO A 568 20.40 -5.94 -12.18
N LEU A 569 20.58 -5.72 -13.48
CA LEU A 569 20.95 -4.43 -14.06
C LEU A 569 19.81 -3.86 -14.92
N GLU A 570 19.77 -2.54 -14.96
CA GLU A 570 18.89 -1.75 -15.81
C GLU A 570 19.66 -1.27 -17.04
N ASN A 571 18.96 -1.03 -18.15
CA ASN A 571 19.54 -0.31 -19.28
C ASN A 571 19.52 1.19 -18.95
N ILE A 572 20.69 1.78 -18.70
CA ILE A 572 20.80 3.19 -18.30
C ILE A 572 21.87 3.94 -19.09
N LEU A 573 21.65 5.24 -19.27
CA LEU A 573 22.66 6.22 -19.65
C LEU A 573 22.93 7.12 -18.45
N THR A 574 24.20 7.43 -18.18
CA THR A 574 24.57 8.43 -17.16
C THR A 574 24.88 9.74 -17.84
N VAL A 575 24.08 10.77 -17.55
CA VAL A 575 24.21 12.12 -18.12
C VAL A 575 24.26 13.12 -16.97
N ASN A 576 25.30 13.96 -16.90
CA ASN A 576 25.50 14.92 -15.81
C ASN A 576 25.39 14.27 -14.42
N SER A 577 25.95 13.08 -14.25
CA SER A 577 25.90 12.26 -13.03
C SER A 577 24.49 11.81 -12.61
N MET A 578 23.49 11.96 -13.48
CA MET A 578 22.12 11.50 -13.29
C MET A 578 21.85 10.26 -14.16
N THR A 579 21.03 9.35 -13.64
CA THR A 579 20.48 8.24 -14.41
C THR A 579 19.44 8.73 -15.39
N VAL A 580 19.59 8.36 -16.66
CA VAL A 580 18.62 8.58 -17.72
C VAL A 580 18.25 7.23 -18.32
N LEU A 581 16.96 6.90 -18.32
CA LEU A 581 16.47 5.68 -18.95
C LEU A 581 16.31 5.93 -20.46
N PRO A 582 17.04 5.21 -21.33
CA PRO A 582 16.77 5.25 -22.76
C PRO A 582 15.48 4.48 -23.05
N ARG A 583 14.78 4.90 -24.11
CA ARG A 583 13.72 4.07 -24.67
C ARG A 583 14.35 2.83 -25.31
N LEU A 584 13.94 1.66 -24.84
CA LEU A 584 14.32 0.38 -25.45
C LEU A 584 13.42 0.13 -26.66
N GLU A 585 13.98 0.15 -27.88
CA GLU A 585 13.20 -0.16 -29.08
C GLU A 585 13.03 -1.68 -29.28
N LYS A 586 12.51 -2.07 -30.46
CA LYS A 586 12.23 -3.46 -30.81
C LYS A 586 13.44 -4.36 -30.53
N ALA A 587 13.16 -5.60 -30.14
CA ALA A 587 14.20 -6.62 -30.01
C ALA A 587 14.92 -6.80 -31.36
N GLY A 588 16.23 -7.02 -31.30
CA GLY A 588 17.02 -7.37 -32.48
C GLY A 588 16.64 -8.77 -32.92
N THR A 589 16.29 -8.90 -34.20
CA THR A 589 15.85 -10.16 -34.78
C THR A 589 17.04 -10.88 -35.40
N VAL A 590 17.25 -12.12 -34.98
CA VAL A 590 18.23 -13.04 -35.57
C VAL A 590 17.49 -13.92 -36.55
N PHE A 591 17.57 -13.59 -37.84
CA PHE A 591 16.91 -14.32 -38.91
C PHE A 591 17.73 -15.55 -39.29
N PHE A 592 17.09 -16.72 -39.29
CA PHE A 592 17.71 -17.95 -39.77
C PHE A 592 17.45 -18.12 -41.27
N SER A 593 18.48 -18.54 -41.99
CA SER A 593 18.43 -18.77 -43.44
C SER A 593 19.13 -20.08 -43.81
N ALA A 594 18.76 -20.63 -44.97
CA ALA A 594 19.28 -21.92 -45.42
C ALA A 594 20.81 -21.89 -45.62
N PRO A 595 21.55 -22.93 -45.20
CA PRO A 595 23.02 -22.99 -45.40
C PRO A 595 23.45 -22.85 -46.87
N GLU A 596 22.59 -23.22 -47.81
CA GLU A 596 22.82 -23.07 -49.26
C GLU A 596 22.95 -21.59 -49.67
N MET A 597 22.38 -20.65 -48.91
CA MET A 597 22.58 -19.21 -49.11
C MET A 597 23.97 -18.72 -48.69
N SER A 598 24.82 -19.56 -48.09
CA SER A 598 26.19 -19.16 -47.71
C SER A 598 27.04 -18.67 -48.88
N THR A 599 26.70 -19.02 -50.13
CA THR A 599 27.35 -18.45 -51.33
C THR A 599 27.02 -16.98 -51.55
N ALA A 600 25.91 -16.49 -51.01
CA ALA A 600 25.54 -15.08 -50.98
C ALA A 600 26.10 -14.35 -49.75
N ALA A 601 26.91 -15.02 -48.91
CA ALA A 601 27.51 -14.36 -47.76
C ALA A 601 28.61 -13.39 -48.17
N PHE A 602 28.60 -12.19 -47.61
CA PHE A 602 29.54 -11.11 -47.93
C PHE A 602 29.92 -10.31 -46.68
N VAL A 603 30.94 -9.47 -46.81
CA VAL A 603 31.29 -8.47 -45.79
C VAL A 603 30.86 -7.10 -46.31
N ARG A 604 29.98 -6.41 -45.58
CA ARG A 604 29.50 -5.09 -45.97
C ARG A 604 30.66 -4.09 -46.03
N GLY A 605 30.79 -3.43 -47.17
CA GLY A 605 31.90 -2.52 -47.48
C GLY A 605 33.10 -3.17 -48.19
N ASP A 606 33.12 -4.49 -48.40
CA ASP A 606 34.16 -5.21 -49.17
C ASP A 606 33.77 -5.30 -50.65
N ALA A 607 33.80 -4.17 -51.34
CA ALA A 607 33.41 -4.08 -52.74
C ALA A 607 34.30 -4.90 -53.69
N ASN A 608 35.52 -5.24 -53.30
CA ASN A 608 36.42 -6.05 -54.14
C ASN A 608 36.37 -7.57 -53.84
N GLY A 609 35.64 -7.98 -52.80
CA GLY A 609 35.38 -9.38 -52.45
C GLY A 609 36.58 -10.14 -51.86
N ASN A 610 37.54 -9.45 -51.26
CA ASN A 610 38.73 -10.06 -50.64
C ASN A 610 38.57 -10.33 -49.13
N GLN A 611 37.36 -10.12 -48.60
CA GLN A 611 36.93 -10.23 -47.21
C GLN A 611 37.58 -9.22 -46.27
N LEU A 612 38.18 -8.14 -46.79
CA LEU A 612 38.85 -7.12 -45.99
C LEU A 612 38.41 -5.72 -46.43
N VAL A 613 37.60 -5.06 -45.60
CA VAL A 613 37.23 -3.65 -45.81
C VAL A 613 38.45 -2.75 -45.61
N ASN A 614 38.97 -2.18 -46.70
CA ASN A 614 40.15 -1.32 -46.73
C ASN A 614 40.07 -0.28 -47.88
N ILE A 615 41.15 0.44 -48.15
CA ILE A 615 41.16 1.52 -49.16
C ILE A 615 40.92 1.02 -50.59
N SER A 616 41.17 -0.26 -50.89
CA SER A 616 40.95 -0.80 -52.23
C SER A 616 39.47 -0.96 -52.58
N ASP A 617 38.57 -1.06 -51.59
CA ASP A 617 37.12 -1.14 -51.80
C ASP A 617 36.50 0.13 -52.38
N PRO A 618 36.68 1.33 -51.78
CA PRO A 618 36.17 2.55 -52.38
C PRO A 618 36.83 2.83 -53.74
N VAL A 619 38.05 2.34 -54.00
CA VAL A 619 38.68 2.45 -55.33
C VAL A 619 37.92 1.64 -56.37
N VAL A 620 37.64 0.35 -56.09
CA VAL A 620 36.87 -0.52 -56.99
C VAL A 620 35.46 0.03 -57.21
N LEU A 621 34.80 0.46 -56.14
CA LEU A 621 33.47 1.05 -56.22
C LEU A 621 33.42 2.33 -57.08
N LEU A 622 34.39 3.25 -56.90
CA LEU A 622 34.46 4.46 -57.73
C LEU A 622 34.81 4.13 -59.19
N GLY A 623 35.65 3.12 -59.43
CA GLY A 623 35.94 2.60 -60.76
C GLY A 623 34.69 2.06 -61.47
N TYR A 624 33.89 1.27 -60.75
CA TYR A 624 32.60 0.77 -61.22
C TYR A 624 31.63 1.93 -61.56
N LEU A 625 31.49 2.91 -60.67
CA LEU A 625 30.55 4.02 -60.82
C LEU A 625 30.91 5.01 -61.96
N PHE A 626 32.20 5.29 -62.16
CA PHE A 626 32.63 6.40 -63.02
C PHE A 626 33.51 6.01 -64.20
N LEU A 627 34.21 4.88 -64.14
CA LEU A 627 35.23 4.51 -65.12
C LEU A 627 34.82 3.33 -66.01
N GLY A 628 33.65 2.73 -65.77
CA GLY A 628 33.17 1.57 -66.53
C GLY A 628 34.05 0.34 -66.31
N GLU A 629 34.69 0.24 -65.14
CA GLU A 629 35.44 -0.94 -64.73
C GLU A 629 34.50 -2.14 -64.49
N ALA A 630 35.09 -3.31 -64.27
CA ALA A 630 34.33 -4.56 -64.09
C ALA A 630 33.26 -4.41 -62.98
N PRO A 631 32.09 -5.06 -63.14
CA PRO A 631 31.04 -5.01 -62.12
C PRO A 631 31.53 -5.55 -60.78
N VAL A 632 31.04 -4.93 -59.71
CA VAL A 632 31.25 -5.38 -58.32
C VAL A 632 30.66 -6.79 -58.18
N ALA A 633 31.42 -7.72 -57.61
CA ALA A 633 31.02 -9.12 -57.50
C ALA A 633 29.77 -9.35 -56.63
N CYS A 634 29.59 -8.54 -55.59
CA CYS A 634 28.35 -8.50 -54.81
C CYS A 634 27.90 -7.06 -54.64
N LEU A 635 26.66 -6.76 -55.02
CA LEU A 635 26.10 -5.41 -54.91
C LEU A 635 25.86 -5.02 -53.45
N ASP A 636 25.41 -5.95 -52.61
CA ASP A 636 25.21 -5.71 -51.17
C ASP A 636 26.52 -5.35 -50.45
N ALA A 637 27.63 -5.97 -50.88
CA ALA A 637 28.95 -5.67 -50.35
C ALA A 637 29.41 -4.25 -50.73
N ALA A 638 29.00 -3.74 -51.90
CA ALA A 638 29.29 -2.38 -52.33
C ALA A 638 28.37 -1.32 -51.71
N ASP A 639 27.16 -1.67 -51.27
CA ASP A 639 26.27 -0.79 -50.51
C ASP A 639 26.73 -0.71 -49.04
N ALA A 640 27.86 -0.01 -48.85
CA ALA A 640 28.55 0.08 -47.58
C ALA A 640 27.73 0.77 -46.48
N ASN A 641 26.78 1.65 -46.86
CA ASN A 641 25.92 2.35 -45.92
C ASN A 641 24.52 1.74 -45.77
N ASP A 642 24.24 0.63 -46.46
CA ASP A 642 22.99 -0.13 -46.42
C ASP A 642 21.75 0.73 -46.77
N SER A 643 21.88 1.52 -47.85
CA SER A 643 20.80 2.41 -48.32
C SER A 643 19.84 1.76 -49.33
N GLY A 644 20.14 0.55 -49.79
CA GLY A 644 19.51 -0.13 -50.92
C GLY A 644 19.91 0.43 -52.28
N THR A 645 20.97 1.26 -52.35
CA THR A 645 21.42 1.87 -53.60
C THR A 645 22.93 2.05 -53.65
N ILE A 646 23.56 1.59 -54.74
CA ILE A 646 25.00 1.79 -54.94
C ILE A 646 25.26 3.16 -55.57
N ASN A 647 25.92 4.06 -54.84
CA ASN A 647 26.29 5.38 -55.30
C ASN A 647 27.56 5.92 -54.61
N VAL A 648 27.90 7.20 -54.84
CA VAL A 648 29.13 7.82 -54.29
C VAL A 648 29.12 7.92 -52.76
N ALA A 649 27.95 7.89 -52.13
CA ALA A 649 27.80 7.91 -50.68
C ALA A 649 28.41 6.66 -50.03
N ASP A 650 28.42 5.52 -50.71
CA ASP A 650 29.04 4.28 -50.22
C ASP A 650 30.56 4.38 -50.16
N ALA A 651 31.17 4.92 -51.22
CA ALA A 651 32.60 5.18 -51.23
C ALA A 651 32.99 6.20 -50.15
N ALA A 652 32.18 7.25 -49.99
CA ALA A 652 32.37 8.24 -48.94
C ALA A 652 32.21 7.64 -47.54
N TYR A 653 31.25 6.72 -47.36
CA TYR A 653 31.02 5.99 -46.12
C TYR A 653 32.23 5.13 -45.74
N SER A 654 32.71 4.28 -46.66
CA SER A 654 33.88 3.44 -46.43
C SER A 654 35.12 4.26 -46.09
N LEU A 655 35.37 5.36 -46.80
CA LEU A 655 36.50 6.24 -46.50
C LEU A 655 36.35 6.93 -45.13
N ASN A 656 35.13 7.32 -44.75
CA ASN A 656 34.86 7.93 -43.45
C ASN A 656 35.10 6.93 -42.32
N PHE A 657 34.61 5.70 -42.46
CA PHE A 657 34.87 4.59 -41.55
C PHE A 657 36.38 4.34 -41.39
N LEU A 658 37.11 4.19 -42.51
CA LEU A 658 38.52 3.83 -42.51
C LEU A 658 39.44 4.92 -41.94
N PHE A 659 39.16 6.21 -42.19
CA PHE A 659 40.12 7.29 -41.93
C PHE A 659 39.66 8.34 -40.92
N ARG A 660 38.37 8.43 -40.64
CA ARG A 660 37.80 9.48 -39.79
C ARG A 660 37.04 8.96 -38.58
N GLY A 661 37.05 7.64 -38.35
CA GLY A 661 36.25 7.03 -37.29
C GLY A 661 34.75 7.19 -37.54
N GLY A 662 34.35 7.21 -38.82
CA GLY A 662 32.94 7.22 -39.23
C GLY A 662 32.19 5.98 -38.77
N ARG A 663 30.88 5.93 -39.07
CA ARG A 663 30.01 4.82 -38.67
C ARG A 663 30.58 3.49 -39.18
N ILE A 664 30.44 2.46 -38.34
CA ILE A 664 30.87 1.10 -38.66
C ILE A 664 29.87 0.52 -39.66
N PRO A 665 30.30 -0.22 -40.70
CA PRO A 665 29.37 -0.89 -41.60
C PRO A 665 28.27 -1.65 -40.84
N PRO A 666 26.99 -1.50 -41.24
CA PRO A 666 25.91 -2.34 -40.74
C PRO A 666 26.20 -3.83 -41.00
N PRO A 667 25.55 -4.76 -40.28
CA PRO A 667 25.69 -6.18 -40.57
C PRO A 667 25.36 -6.47 -42.05
N PRO A 668 26.03 -7.45 -42.69
CA PRO A 668 27.06 -8.32 -42.12
C PRO A 668 28.47 -7.67 -42.10
N PHE A 669 29.02 -7.43 -40.92
CA PHE A 669 30.40 -6.95 -40.70
C PHE A 669 30.79 -7.25 -39.24
N PRO A 670 32.04 -7.68 -38.93
CA PRO A 670 33.22 -7.76 -39.81
C PRO A 670 33.32 -9.09 -40.59
N ASN A 671 32.54 -10.09 -40.21
CA ASN A 671 32.59 -11.42 -40.77
C ASN A 671 31.59 -11.56 -41.92
N PRO A 672 31.83 -12.46 -42.88
CA PRO A 672 30.85 -12.77 -43.90
C PRO A 672 29.52 -13.21 -43.30
N GLY A 673 28.43 -12.68 -43.82
CA GLY A 673 27.08 -13.02 -43.41
C GLY A 673 26.08 -12.67 -44.51
N LEU A 674 24.80 -12.89 -44.24
CA LEU A 674 23.73 -12.58 -45.19
C LEU A 674 23.19 -11.18 -44.92
N ASP A 675 22.59 -10.55 -45.93
CA ASP A 675 22.01 -9.23 -45.76
C ASP A 675 20.79 -9.27 -44.82
N PRO A 676 20.81 -8.58 -43.66
CA PRO A 676 19.63 -8.45 -42.82
C PRO A 676 18.58 -7.49 -43.40
N SER A 677 18.97 -6.54 -44.25
CA SER A 677 18.05 -5.57 -44.84
C SER A 677 17.26 -6.20 -46.00
N GLU A 678 15.99 -5.82 -46.13
CA GLU A 678 15.18 -6.21 -47.28
C GLU A 678 15.29 -5.12 -48.34
N ASP A 679 16.04 -5.39 -49.41
CA ASP A 679 16.10 -4.50 -50.56
C ASP A 679 16.15 -5.29 -51.90
N THR A 680 16.49 -4.60 -52.99
CA THR A 680 16.55 -5.18 -54.34
C THR A 680 17.97 -5.57 -54.79
N LEU A 681 18.98 -5.25 -53.99
CA LEU A 681 20.35 -5.66 -54.23
C LEU A 681 20.51 -7.13 -53.82
N ASN A 682 21.51 -7.79 -54.39
CA ASN A 682 21.91 -9.13 -54.01
C ASN A 682 23.37 -9.40 -54.42
N CYS A 683 23.95 -10.46 -53.86
CA CYS A 683 25.23 -11.03 -54.30
C CYS A 683 25.10 -12.08 -55.43
N ASP A 684 23.89 -12.32 -55.97
CA ASP A 684 23.62 -13.36 -56.96
C ASP A 684 23.73 -12.79 -58.40
N GLN A 685 24.94 -12.44 -58.84
CA GLN A 685 25.20 -12.05 -60.24
C GLN A 685 25.61 -13.22 -61.14
#